data_AF-A0A9E4ANF9-F1
#
_entry.id   AF-A0A9E4ANF9-F1
#
_cell.length_a   1.000
_cell.length_b   1.000
_cell.length_c   1.000
_cell.angle_alpha   90.00
_cell.angle_beta   90.00
_cell.angle_gamma   90.00
#
_symmetry.space_group_name_H-M   'P 1'
#
loop_
_entity.id
_entity.type
_entity.pdbx_description
1 polymer ?
#
loop_
_entity_poly.entity_id
_entity_poly.type
_entity_poly.pdbx_seq_one_letter_code
_entity_poly.pdbx_strand_id
1 'polypeptide(L)'
;MRQVSQNYRTGRLSVDVVPVGLPGRGHVLVRTTASLVSSGTERSMMELAQKSLIGKAMARPDLVKRVIAKAKADGVLEAWRQAMGRLDVPVALGYSSAGVVVEVGDGVDGLAVGDRVACTGQGYAGHQEVASVPANLCARIPAGVQGESAAFAALGGIALEAVRVAHAGLGDTVVVLGLGLLGQITVQVLKAAGCHVIGMDIDPRRAEMALGRGVESAATDYDHLAATCRRATSSNGVDAVIIMASSDSNEPMEQAAELCREKGRIVATGQVGLEVPRRAFYDKELELVVSRAWGPGVYDPAYTARGLDYPIGYARWTAGRNIGEFLRLLEGGRVHVDDLITHRFPLERAQDAYRLILEGDEPCVGVVLTYPEQSSAPPVSRKVRLGRETGPSPSSRAELGVGVIGGGLFARSTMLPALKKTPGLSLRGIAAATGLSARHAAQRFGFDYCATNYREIIQDLEVDLVFVLTRHGSHAAITADCLESGKHVFVEKPLALDRGQLGRVEEAYRASRDMDRPPVLMLGFNRRYSSTVQWLRDRFSRCGEPMSVHYTVNAGPLPLDHWTYDPEEGGGRIIGEVCHFVDLVQLLTGSHPVRVHAESLSSAGYDPTDNVAITLKMADGGIASISYAAGGDKGYPKERVEVFGGGAVGVIDNFRSASYTHRGRTRKMKLRTGPDWGHAAEVRALTRALVEGRPLNETFEGYVATTLTTFAAQESLRQSQPAAPGMEQ
;
A
#
# COMPACT_ATOMS: atom_id res chain seq x y z
N MET A 1 7.55 18.22 7.23
CA MET A 1 8.46 18.12 6.08
C MET A 1 7.75 18.50 4.80
N ARG A 2 8.46 19.05 3.83
CA ARG A 2 8.02 19.20 2.45
C ARG A 2 8.22 17.89 1.69
N GLN A 3 7.28 17.55 0.82
CA GLN A 3 7.30 16.36 -0.02
C GLN A 3 6.63 16.65 -1.37
N VAL A 4 7.25 16.20 -2.46
CA VAL A 4 6.66 16.29 -3.80
C VAL A 4 5.61 15.19 -3.97
N SER A 5 4.42 15.55 -4.44
CA SER A 5 3.35 14.60 -4.71
C SER A 5 2.62 14.91 -6.01
N GLN A 6 2.08 13.85 -6.62
CA GLN A 6 1.28 13.90 -7.83
C GLN A 6 -0.11 13.34 -7.55
N ASN A 7 -1.15 14.10 -7.89
CA ASN A 7 -2.53 13.63 -7.81
C ASN A 7 -3.01 13.14 -9.17
N TYR A 8 -3.36 11.85 -9.27
CA TYR A 8 -3.81 11.23 -10.53
C TYR A 8 -5.24 11.60 -10.92
N ARG A 9 -6.08 12.07 -9.99
CA ARG A 9 -7.42 12.53 -10.31
C ARG A 9 -7.39 13.88 -11.03
N THR A 10 -6.57 14.81 -10.52
CA THR A 10 -6.52 16.21 -10.98
C THR A 10 -5.37 16.49 -11.95
N GLY A 11 -4.35 15.63 -12.02
CA GLY A 11 -3.12 15.91 -12.76
C GLY A 11 -2.20 16.91 -12.05
N ARG A 12 -2.55 17.40 -10.86
CA ARG A 12 -1.79 18.41 -10.13
C ARG A 12 -0.55 17.82 -9.45
N LEU A 13 0.61 18.42 -9.74
CA LEU A 13 1.86 18.28 -9.01
C LEU A 13 1.92 19.32 -7.88
N SER A 14 2.30 18.94 -6.67
CA SER A 14 2.44 19.87 -5.53
C SER A 14 3.64 19.54 -4.64
N VAL A 15 4.15 20.56 -3.95
CA VAL A 15 5.07 20.41 -2.81
C VAL A 15 4.26 20.60 -1.54
N ASP A 16 3.91 19.49 -0.89
CA ASP A 16 3.02 19.47 0.27
C ASP A 16 3.80 19.48 1.58
N VAL A 17 3.32 20.23 2.57
CA VAL A 17 3.82 20.13 3.95
C VAL A 17 3.07 19.03 4.69
N VAL A 18 3.78 17.97 5.03
CA VAL A 18 3.27 16.74 5.64
C VAL A 18 4.01 16.39 6.95
N PRO A 19 3.36 15.67 7.88
CA PRO A 19 4.06 15.11 9.05
C PRO A 19 5.04 14.01 8.63
N VAL A 20 6.14 13.87 9.35
CA VAL A 20 7.18 12.87 9.06
C VAL A 20 6.77 11.50 9.59
N GLY A 21 6.83 10.43 8.79
CA GLY A 21 6.50 9.06 9.22
C GLY A 21 7.51 8.46 10.21
N LEU A 22 7.05 7.65 11.16
CA LEU A 22 7.93 6.89 12.07
C LEU A 22 8.76 5.87 11.26
N PRO A 23 10.01 5.55 11.66
CA PRO A 23 10.71 4.43 11.06
C PRO A 23 9.94 3.14 11.41
N GLY A 24 9.55 2.39 10.40
CA GLY A 24 9.06 1.03 10.61
C GLY A 24 10.17 0.09 11.09
N ARG A 25 9.80 -1.11 11.53
CA ARG A 25 10.77 -2.19 11.78
C ARG A 25 11.61 -2.43 10.52
N GLY A 26 12.93 -2.46 10.65
CA GLY A 26 13.88 -2.61 9.53
C GLY A 26 14.05 -1.36 8.67
N HIS A 27 13.52 -0.19 9.08
CA HIS A 27 13.63 1.08 8.35
C HIS A 27 14.48 2.09 9.11
N VAL A 28 15.08 3.00 8.36
CA VAL A 28 15.76 4.19 8.87
C VAL A 28 15.04 5.44 8.40
N LEU A 29 15.04 6.50 9.23
CA LEU A 29 14.71 7.83 8.76
C LEU A 29 15.95 8.53 8.25
N VAL A 30 15.89 8.97 7.00
CA VAL A 30 16.99 9.65 6.32
C VAL A 30 16.56 11.08 6.04
N ARG A 31 17.32 12.04 6.57
CA ARG A 31 17.17 13.45 6.20
C ARG A 31 17.88 13.67 4.87
N THR A 32 17.11 13.94 3.83
CA THR A 32 17.58 14.04 2.46
C THR A 32 18.44 15.29 2.28
N THR A 33 19.59 15.13 1.65
CA THR A 33 20.49 16.23 1.24
C THR A 33 20.43 16.47 -0.27
N ALA A 34 20.17 15.42 -1.05
CA ALA A 34 19.98 15.50 -2.49
C ALA A 34 19.06 14.39 -2.99
N SER A 35 18.32 14.63 -4.07
CA SER A 35 17.56 13.59 -4.76
C SER A 35 17.55 13.84 -6.26
N LEU A 36 17.56 12.78 -7.05
CA LEU A 36 17.66 12.86 -8.50
C LEU A 36 16.31 12.60 -9.15
N VAL A 37 15.86 13.53 -10.00
CA VAL A 37 14.64 13.37 -10.79
C VAL A 37 14.97 12.57 -12.05
N SER A 38 14.25 11.47 -12.26
CA SER A 38 14.42 10.65 -13.45
C SER A 38 13.52 11.13 -14.60
N SER A 39 14.13 11.73 -15.61
CA SER A 39 13.44 12.31 -16.77
C SER A 39 12.64 11.29 -17.60
N GLY A 40 12.94 10.00 -17.50
CA GLY A 40 12.16 8.93 -18.15
C GLY A 40 10.95 8.51 -17.31
N THR A 41 11.19 7.78 -16.22
CA THR A 41 10.13 7.18 -15.40
C THR A 41 9.15 8.20 -14.83
N GLU A 42 9.65 9.34 -14.34
CA GLU A 42 8.78 10.33 -13.71
C GLU A 42 7.98 11.13 -14.73
N ARG A 43 8.54 11.38 -15.92
CA ARG A 43 7.79 11.93 -17.05
C ARG A 43 6.60 11.04 -17.41
N SER A 44 6.81 9.74 -17.57
CA SER A 44 5.72 8.80 -17.88
C SER A 44 4.63 8.77 -16.79
N MET A 45 5.02 8.87 -15.51
CA MET A 45 4.06 8.98 -14.41
C MET A 45 3.23 10.27 -14.50
N MET A 46 3.85 11.40 -14.84
CA MET A 46 3.18 12.68 -15.01
C MET A 46 2.26 12.72 -16.22
N GLU A 47 2.71 12.24 -17.38
CA GLU A 47 1.89 12.14 -18.59
C GLU A 47 0.64 11.29 -18.34
N LEU A 48 0.78 10.15 -17.66
CA LEU A 48 -0.36 9.34 -17.25
C LEU A 48 -1.30 10.09 -16.29
N ALA A 49 -0.76 10.89 -15.37
CA ALA A 49 -1.56 11.70 -14.45
C ALA A 49 -2.32 12.84 -15.16
N GLN A 50 -1.77 13.41 -16.24
CA GLN A 50 -2.40 14.47 -17.04
C GLN A 50 -3.48 13.95 -18.01
N LYS A 51 -3.48 12.65 -18.36
CA LYS A 51 -4.51 12.05 -19.22
C LYS A 51 -5.93 12.21 -18.64
N SER A 52 -6.93 12.35 -19.52
CA SER A 52 -8.35 12.30 -19.15
C SER A 52 -8.70 10.94 -18.52
N LEU A 53 -9.88 10.83 -17.87
CA LEU A 53 -10.32 9.54 -17.31
C LEU A 53 -10.40 8.44 -18.38
N ILE A 54 -10.82 8.79 -19.61
CA ILE A 54 -10.84 7.87 -20.76
C ILE A 54 -9.40 7.50 -21.14
N GLY A 55 -8.49 8.48 -21.24
CA GLY A 55 -7.08 8.20 -21.54
C GLY A 55 -6.40 7.30 -20.50
N LYS A 56 -6.72 7.48 -19.21
CA LYS A 56 -6.25 6.61 -18.12
C LYS A 56 -6.83 5.21 -18.22
N ALA A 57 -8.12 5.09 -18.56
CA ALA A 57 -8.79 3.81 -18.76
C ALA A 57 -8.18 3.03 -19.94
N MET A 58 -7.87 3.71 -21.04
CA MET A 58 -7.19 3.11 -22.19
C MET A 58 -5.76 2.67 -21.87
N ALA A 59 -5.04 3.45 -21.07
CA ALA A 59 -3.68 3.10 -20.65
C ALA A 59 -3.63 1.94 -19.63
N ARG A 60 -4.73 1.67 -18.91
CA ARG A 60 -4.83 0.62 -17.87
C ARG A 60 -6.10 -0.22 -18.01
N PRO A 61 -6.22 -1.01 -19.10
CA PRO A 61 -7.42 -1.82 -19.36
C PRO A 61 -7.64 -2.90 -18.29
N ASP A 62 -6.57 -3.33 -17.61
CA ASP A 62 -6.62 -4.24 -16.47
C ASP A 62 -7.41 -3.67 -15.29
N LEU A 63 -7.23 -2.38 -14.98
CA LEU A 63 -7.96 -1.70 -13.90
C LEU A 63 -9.43 -1.50 -14.27
N VAL A 64 -9.74 -1.23 -15.54
CA VAL A 64 -11.12 -1.11 -16.03
C VAL A 64 -11.88 -2.42 -15.83
N LYS A 65 -11.29 -3.56 -16.20
CA LYS A 65 -11.87 -4.89 -15.97
C LYS A 65 -12.20 -5.11 -14.48
N ARG A 66 -11.31 -4.69 -13.57
CA ARG A 66 -11.54 -4.79 -12.12
C ARG A 66 -12.72 -3.92 -11.65
N VAL A 67 -12.85 -2.70 -12.17
CA VAL A 67 -13.98 -1.81 -11.83
C VAL A 67 -15.32 -2.39 -12.32
N ILE A 68 -15.37 -2.94 -13.54
CA ILE A 68 -16.58 -3.59 -14.08
C ILE A 68 -16.99 -4.79 -13.22
N ALA A 69 -16.03 -5.64 -12.84
CA ALA A 69 -16.29 -6.79 -11.96
C ALA A 69 -16.86 -6.34 -10.59
N LYS A 70 -16.29 -5.28 -10.01
CA LYS A 70 -16.77 -4.70 -8.74
C LYS A 70 -18.17 -4.09 -8.88
N ALA A 71 -18.47 -3.45 -10.01
CA ALA A 71 -19.78 -2.86 -10.27
C ALA A 71 -20.90 -3.91 -10.34
N LYS A 72 -20.60 -5.09 -10.89
CA LYS A 72 -21.55 -6.22 -10.91
C LYS A 72 -21.85 -6.76 -9.51
N ALA A 73 -20.83 -6.86 -8.65
CA ALA A 73 -20.98 -7.39 -7.29
C ALA A 73 -21.65 -6.40 -6.32
N ASP A 74 -21.16 -5.16 -6.27
CA ASP A 74 -21.51 -4.20 -5.21
C ASP A 74 -22.43 -3.08 -5.70
N GLY A 75 -22.62 -2.96 -7.02
CA GLY A 75 -23.34 -1.89 -7.68
C GLY A 75 -22.41 -0.83 -8.30
N VAL A 76 -22.88 -0.21 -9.38
CA VAL A 76 -22.12 0.76 -10.20
C VAL A 76 -21.62 1.95 -9.40
N LEU A 77 -22.47 2.51 -8.53
CA LEU A 77 -22.13 3.71 -7.76
C LEU A 77 -20.97 3.45 -6.78
N GLU A 78 -20.94 2.28 -6.15
CA GLU A 78 -19.93 1.92 -5.16
C GLU A 78 -18.58 1.59 -5.82
N ALA A 79 -18.61 0.84 -6.93
CA ALA A 79 -17.42 0.60 -7.73
C ALA A 79 -16.82 1.91 -8.28
N TRP A 80 -17.66 2.84 -8.74
CA TRP A 80 -17.22 4.17 -9.18
C TRP A 80 -16.59 4.96 -8.03
N ARG A 81 -17.23 5.00 -6.85
CA ARG A 81 -16.69 5.71 -5.68
C ARG A 81 -15.32 5.18 -5.27
N GLN A 82 -15.12 3.86 -5.26
CA GLN A 82 -13.83 3.26 -4.90
C GLN A 82 -12.75 3.53 -5.96
N ALA A 83 -13.10 3.41 -7.25
CA ALA A 83 -12.17 3.74 -8.34
C ALA A 83 -11.72 5.21 -8.27
N MET A 84 -12.69 6.12 -8.10
CA MET A 84 -12.42 7.54 -7.91
C MET A 84 -11.65 7.84 -6.64
N GLY A 85 -11.91 7.10 -5.55
CA GLY A 85 -11.19 7.22 -4.29
C GLY A 85 -9.72 6.82 -4.38
N ARG A 86 -9.39 5.83 -5.23
CA ARG A 86 -8.01 5.41 -5.49
C ARG A 86 -7.24 6.43 -6.34
N LEU A 87 -7.88 7.01 -7.35
CA LEU A 87 -7.26 8.05 -8.18
C LEU A 87 -7.03 9.37 -7.43
N ASP A 88 -7.83 9.64 -6.41
CA ASP A 88 -7.76 10.87 -5.62
C ASP A 88 -6.57 10.88 -4.64
N VAL A 89 -5.96 9.72 -4.37
CA VAL A 89 -4.83 9.62 -3.44
C VAL A 89 -3.57 10.20 -4.10
N PRO A 90 -2.91 11.19 -3.49
CA PRO A 90 -1.62 11.67 -3.97
C PRO A 90 -0.56 10.57 -3.87
N VAL A 91 0.29 10.48 -4.89
CA VAL A 91 1.42 9.54 -4.96
C VAL A 91 2.69 10.34 -4.79
N ALA A 92 3.62 9.82 -3.98
CA ALA A 92 4.95 10.40 -3.83
C ALA A 92 5.75 10.24 -5.13
N LEU A 93 6.47 11.29 -5.54
CA LEU A 93 7.42 11.20 -6.66
C LEU A 93 8.84 10.96 -6.17
N GLY A 94 9.71 10.53 -7.08
CA GLY A 94 11.09 10.15 -6.80
C GLY A 94 11.27 8.73 -6.28
N TYR A 95 12.48 8.22 -6.48
CA TYR A 95 12.90 6.88 -6.03
C TYR A 95 14.42 6.79 -5.77
N SER A 96 15.14 7.92 -5.84
CA SER A 96 16.59 7.98 -5.69
C SER A 96 16.98 9.23 -4.91
N SER A 97 17.55 9.03 -3.72
CA SER A 97 17.96 10.12 -2.83
C SER A 97 19.23 9.77 -2.07
N ALA A 98 19.85 10.79 -1.48
CA ALA A 98 20.99 10.66 -0.59
C ALA A 98 20.77 11.57 0.61
N GLY A 99 21.25 11.16 1.77
CA GLY A 99 21.06 11.92 2.99
C GLY A 99 21.80 11.33 4.18
N VAL A 100 21.34 11.71 5.38
CA VAL A 100 21.93 11.28 6.65
C VAL A 100 20.87 10.62 7.50
N VAL A 101 21.20 9.47 8.09
CA VAL A 101 20.31 8.78 9.03
C VAL A 101 20.10 9.63 10.28
N VAL A 102 18.84 9.90 10.62
CA VAL A 102 18.43 10.69 11.81
C VAL A 102 17.68 9.87 12.85
N GLU A 103 17.12 8.73 12.48
CA GLU A 103 16.45 7.79 13.38
C GLU A 103 16.58 6.38 12.81
N VAL A 104 16.68 5.38 13.69
CA VAL A 104 16.81 3.97 13.32
C VAL A 104 15.65 3.20 13.96
N GLY A 105 14.89 2.48 13.15
CA GLY A 105 13.81 1.61 13.63
C GLY A 105 14.32 0.27 14.13
N ASP A 106 13.45 -0.47 14.82
CA ASP A 106 13.79 -1.77 15.41
C ASP A 106 14.26 -2.78 14.35
N GLY A 107 15.28 -3.57 14.68
CA GLY A 107 15.78 -4.64 13.80
C GLY A 107 16.58 -4.16 12.58
N VAL A 108 17.06 -2.91 12.60
CA VAL A 108 18.06 -2.45 11.63
C VAL A 108 19.46 -2.75 12.15
N ASP A 109 20.19 -3.57 11.40
CA ASP A 109 21.60 -3.84 11.63
C ASP A 109 22.47 -3.10 10.60
N GLY A 110 23.65 -2.62 11.00
CA GLY A 110 24.65 -2.08 10.08
C GLY A 110 24.48 -0.61 9.64
N LEU A 111 23.45 0.09 10.12
CA LEU A 111 23.27 1.54 9.97
C LEU A 111 23.00 2.21 11.32
N ALA A 112 23.53 3.41 11.51
CA ALA A 112 23.43 4.21 12.73
C ALA A 112 23.09 5.67 12.42
N VAL A 113 22.55 6.38 13.41
CA VAL A 113 22.33 7.83 13.32
C VAL A 113 23.66 8.53 13.00
N GLY A 114 23.63 9.44 12.01
CA GLY A 114 24.80 10.13 11.49
C GLY A 114 25.42 9.50 10.24
N ASP A 115 25.07 8.25 9.91
CA ASP A 115 25.57 7.64 8.67
C ASP A 115 25.04 8.37 7.43
N ARG A 116 25.94 8.67 6.50
CA ARG A 116 25.58 9.16 5.16
C ARG A 116 25.16 7.96 4.32
N VAL A 117 23.97 8.01 3.73
CA VAL A 117 23.41 6.90 2.96
C VAL A 117 22.80 7.35 1.64
N ALA A 118 23.02 6.58 0.58
CA ALA A 118 22.22 6.64 -0.63
C ALA A 118 21.03 5.69 -0.47
N CYS A 119 19.87 6.12 -0.96
CA CYS A 119 18.60 5.47 -0.75
C CYS A 119 17.91 5.22 -2.09
N THR A 120 17.27 4.06 -2.22
CA THR A 120 16.47 3.70 -3.38
C THR A 120 15.07 3.20 -2.99
N GLY A 121 14.16 3.05 -3.96
CA GLY A 121 12.82 2.52 -3.74
C GLY A 121 11.72 3.51 -4.09
N GLN A 122 10.87 3.14 -5.05
CA GLN A 122 9.65 3.89 -5.34
C GLN A 122 8.72 3.83 -4.11
N GLY A 123 8.26 5.00 -3.65
CA GLY A 123 7.46 5.12 -2.43
C GLY A 123 8.28 5.15 -1.12
N TYR A 124 9.59 4.94 -1.17
CA TYR A 124 10.50 5.04 -0.02
C TYR A 124 11.46 6.23 -0.18
N ALA A 125 12.34 6.19 -1.18
CA ALA A 125 13.38 7.18 -1.45
C ALA A 125 12.88 8.34 -2.34
N GLY A 126 11.68 8.85 -2.05
CA GLY A 126 11.05 9.93 -2.80
C GLY A 126 11.66 11.32 -2.58
N HIS A 127 11.15 12.31 -3.31
CA HIS A 127 11.53 13.71 -3.16
C HIS A 127 10.87 14.34 -1.94
N GLN A 128 11.54 14.25 -0.79
CA GLN A 128 11.03 14.70 0.50
C GLN A 128 12.18 15.00 1.46
N GLU A 129 11.99 15.95 2.38
CA GLU A 129 13.06 16.36 3.30
C GLU A 129 13.49 15.25 4.28
N VAL A 130 12.56 14.34 4.63
CA VAL A 130 12.85 13.18 5.48
C VAL A 130 12.14 11.95 4.93
N ALA A 131 12.87 10.89 4.64
CA ALA A 131 12.35 9.66 4.08
C ALA A 131 12.44 8.50 5.07
N SER A 132 11.39 7.69 5.20
CA SER A 132 11.48 6.37 5.84
C SER A 132 11.83 5.34 4.79
N VAL A 133 13.00 4.72 4.92
CA VAL A 133 13.55 3.82 3.90
C VAL A 133 13.95 2.51 4.55
N PRO A 134 13.58 1.35 3.98
CA PRO A 134 14.14 0.07 4.41
C PRO A 134 15.67 0.06 4.39
N ALA A 135 16.29 -0.48 5.43
CA ALA A 135 17.76 -0.54 5.52
C ALA A 135 18.39 -1.27 4.32
N ASN A 136 17.73 -2.30 3.79
CA ASN A 136 18.14 -3.06 2.60
C ASN A 136 18.07 -2.27 1.28
N LEU A 137 17.47 -1.08 1.28
CA LEU A 137 17.45 -0.14 0.16
C LEU A 137 18.36 1.08 0.43
N CYS A 138 19.21 1.00 1.44
CA CYS A 138 20.22 1.99 1.76
C CYS A 138 21.62 1.40 1.55
N ALA A 139 22.57 2.25 1.15
CA ALA A 139 23.99 1.94 1.15
C ALA A 139 24.79 3.14 1.69
N ARG A 140 25.81 2.87 2.51
CA ARG A 140 26.68 3.90 3.08
C ARG A 140 27.42 4.65 1.97
N ILE A 141 27.40 5.97 2.03
CA ILE A 141 28.12 6.85 1.10
C ILE A 141 29.58 6.91 1.56
N PRO A 142 30.56 6.54 0.71
CA PRO A 142 31.96 6.66 1.05
C PRO A 142 32.37 8.12 1.28
N ALA A 143 33.42 8.35 2.09
CA ALA A 143 33.81 9.69 2.52
C ALA A 143 34.08 10.65 1.35
N GLY A 144 34.69 10.15 0.27
CA GLY A 144 35.01 10.93 -0.94
C GLY A 144 33.84 11.21 -1.89
N VAL A 145 32.68 10.58 -1.69
CA VAL A 145 31.54 10.73 -2.61
C VAL A 145 30.60 11.83 -2.10
N GLN A 146 30.26 12.78 -2.97
CA GLN A 146 29.36 13.89 -2.64
C GLN A 146 27.90 13.43 -2.59
N GLY A 147 27.06 14.14 -1.82
CA GLY A 147 25.64 13.81 -1.67
C GLY A 147 24.86 13.84 -2.98
N GLU A 148 25.12 14.82 -3.85
CA GLU A 148 24.48 14.92 -5.17
C GLU A 148 24.83 13.73 -6.06
N SER A 149 26.11 13.36 -6.13
CA SER A 149 26.57 12.21 -6.91
C SER A 149 26.00 10.89 -6.34
N ALA A 150 25.93 10.76 -5.01
CA ALA A 150 25.30 9.62 -4.35
C ALA A 150 23.79 9.50 -4.63
N ALA A 151 23.09 10.60 -4.93
CA ALA A 151 21.68 10.56 -5.31
C ALA A 151 21.43 9.83 -6.64
N PHE A 152 22.48 9.52 -7.43
CA PHE A 152 22.40 8.69 -8.63
C PHE A 152 22.36 7.18 -8.33
N ALA A 153 22.50 6.77 -7.07
CA ALA A 153 22.73 5.36 -6.74
C ALA A 153 21.63 4.41 -7.25
N ALA A 154 20.35 4.79 -7.24
CA ALA A 154 19.30 3.94 -7.81
C ALA A 154 19.48 3.73 -9.32
N LEU A 155 19.84 4.78 -10.06
CA LEU A 155 20.08 4.71 -11.52
C LEU A 155 21.35 3.92 -11.82
N GLY A 156 22.39 4.10 -11.00
CA GLY A 156 23.58 3.26 -11.02
C GLY A 156 23.28 1.79 -10.78
N GLY A 157 22.40 1.49 -9.83
CA GLY A 157 21.89 0.13 -9.61
C GLY A 157 21.14 -0.43 -10.82
N ILE A 158 20.34 0.40 -11.52
CA ILE A 158 19.66 0.00 -12.77
C ILE A 158 20.67 -0.36 -13.86
N ALA A 159 21.69 0.47 -14.04
CA ALA A 159 22.76 0.21 -15.00
C ALA A 159 23.54 -1.08 -14.65
N LEU A 160 23.91 -1.26 -13.38
CA LEU A 160 24.64 -2.46 -12.92
C LEU A 160 23.83 -3.74 -13.10
N GLU A 161 22.53 -3.70 -12.79
CA GLU A 161 21.66 -4.86 -13.01
C GLU A 161 21.59 -5.22 -14.50
N ALA A 162 21.39 -4.21 -15.37
CA ALA A 162 21.35 -4.42 -16.82
C ALA A 162 22.65 -5.05 -17.35
N VAL A 163 23.82 -4.58 -16.89
CA VAL A 163 25.13 -5.15 -17.26
C VAL A 163 25.29 -6.58 -16.75
N ARG A 164 24.81 -6.88 -15.53
CA ARG A 164 24.93 -8.23 -14.94
C ARG A 164 24.05 -9.25 -15.64
N VAL A 165 22.80 -8.92 -15.97
CA VAL A 165 21.91 -9.83 -16.71
C VAL A 165 22.28 -9.94 -18.20
N ALA A 166 23.04 -8.97 -18.73
CA ALA A 166 23.70 -9.12 -20.03
C ALA A 166 24.83 -10.15 -19.99
N HIS A 167 25.32 -10.53 -18.80
CA HIS A 167 26.54 -11.32 -18.60
C HIS A 167 27.78 -10.71 -19.28
N ALA A 168 27.81 -9.39 -19.41
CA ALA A 168 28.92 -8.68 -20.04
C ALA A 168 30.15 -8.66 -19.12
N GLY A 169 31.30 -8.92 -19.70
CA GLY A 169 32.59 -8.93 -19.04
C GLY A 169 33.74 -8.43 -19.91
N LEU A 170 34.95 -8.66 -19.42
CA LEU A 170 36.19 -8.24 -20.08
C LEU A 170 36.27 -8.80 -21.51
N GLY A 171 36.40 -7.91 -22.49
CA GLY A 171 36.56 -8.26 -23.90
C GLY A 171 35.26 -8.39 -24.71
N ASP A 172 34.09 -8.41 -24.06
CA ASP A 172 32.81 -8.47 -24.77
C ASP A 172 32.55 -7.15 -25.51
N THR A 173 31.97 -7.24 -26.71
CA THR A 173 31.46 -6.08 -27.45
C THR A 173 29.99 -5.88 -27.16
N VAL A 174 29.64 -4.73 -26.58
CA VAL A 174 28.28 -4.41 -26.11
C VAL A 174 27.77 -3.13 -26.75
N VAL A 175 26.55 -3.16 -27.25
CA VAL A 175 25.86 -1.97 -27.75
C VAL A 175 24.91 -1.42 -26.69
N VAL A 176 24.93 -0.10 -26.49
CA VAL A 176 23.93 0.61 -25.67
C VAL A 176 23.02 1.44 -26.57
N LEU A 177 21.76 1.04 -26.68
CA LEU A 177 20.72 1.78 -27.43
C LEU A 177 20.01 2.76 -26.48
N GLY A 178 20.15 4.06 -26.73
CA GLY A 178 19.68 5.15 -25.88
C GLY A 178 20.78 5.64 -24.92
N LEU A 179 21.36 6.80 -25.21
CA LEU A 179 22.46 7.43 -24.46
C LEU A 179 21.95 8.62 -23.63
N GLY A 180 20.72 8.53 -23.13
CA GLY A 180 20.21 9.41 -22.07
C GLY A 180 20.89 9.14 -20.73
N LEU A 181 20.33 9.66 -19.63
CA LEU A 181 20.91 9.57 -18.29
C LEU A 181 21.37 8.15 -17.89
N LEU A 182 20.50 7.13 -18.07
CA LEU A 182 20.83 5.74 -17.77
C LEU A 182 21.86 5.15 -18.73
N GLY A 183 21.77 5.47 -20.03
CA GLY A 183 22.73 5.01 -21.03
C GLY A 183 24.15 5.49 -20.75
N GLN A 184 24.29 6.74 -20.32
CA GLN A 184 25.58 7.36 -19.99
C GLN A 184 26.24 6.72 -18.77
N ILE A 185 25.43 6.32 -17.78
CA ILE A 185 25.92 5.56 -16.63
C ILE A 185 26.29 4.13 -17.07
N THR A 186 25.46 3.49 -17.88
CA THR A 186 25.66 2.12 -18.37
C THR A 186 26.95 1.99 -19.18
N VAL A 187 27.23 2.95 -20.07
CA VAL A 187 28.49 3.05 -20.81
C VAL A 187 29.67 2.98 -19.85
N GLN A 188 29.70 3.84 -18.83
CA GLN A 188 30.82 3.90 -17.89
C GLN A 188 30.97 2.61 -17.08
N VAL A 189 29.85 1.97 -16.68
CA VAL A 189 29.88 0.67 -16.00
C VAL A 189 30.44 -0.43 -16.90
N LEU A 190 30.06 -0.48 -18.18
CA LEU A 190 30.60 -1.43 -19.15
C LEU A 190 32.10 -1.20 -19.40
N LYS A 191 32.53 0.07 -19.54
CA LYS A 191 33.97 0.40 -19.63
C LYS A 191 34.72 -0.02 -18.37
N ALA A 192 34.12 0.16 -17.19
CA ALA A 192 34.70 -0.27 -15.94
C ALA A 192 34.83 -1.80 -15.85
N ALA A 193 33.91 -2.55 -16.47
CA ALA A 193 33.95 -4.02 -16.58
C ALA A 193 34.93 -4.54 -17.64
N GLY A 194 35.52 -3.65 -18.46
CA GLY A 194 36.48 -4.01 -19.50
C GLY A 194 35.84 -4.38 -20.85
N CYS A 195 34.60 -3.98 -21.09
CA CYS A 195 33.91 -4.21 -22.36
C CYS A 195 34.36 -3.21 -23.44
N HIS A 196 34.21 -3.63 -24.69
CA HIS A 196 34.15 -2.74 -25.86
C HIS A 196 32.72 -2.24 -26.03
N VAL A 197 32.52 -0.92 -26.05
CA VAL A 197 31.20 -0.31 -25.98
C VAL A 197 30.94 0.56 -27.20
N ILE A 198 29.82 0.31 -27.87
CA ILE A 198 29.31 1.14 -28.96
C ILE A 198 27.97 1.73 -28.53
N GLY A 199 27.79 3.03 -28.69
CA GLY A 199 26.56 3.72 -28.29
C GLY A 199 25.71 4.17 -29.47
N MET A 200 24.40 4.31 -29.27
CA MET A 200 23.53 5.04 -30.20
C MET A 200 22.48 5.86 -29.46
N ASP A 201 22.30 7.11 -29.88
CA ASP A 201 21.17 7.96 -29.50
C ASP A 201 20.84 8.92 -30.64
N ILE A 202 19.55 9.15 -30.87
CA ILE A 202 19.08 10.06 -31.92
C ILE A 202 19.51 11.51 -31.67
N ASP A 203 19.82 11.88 -30.42
CA ASP A 203 20.34 13.19 -30.07
C ASP A 203 21.87 13.21 -30.22
N PRO A 204 22.45 13.97 -31.18
CA PRO A 204 23.89 14.01 -31.41
C PRO A 204 24.68 14.45 -30.19
N ARG A 205 24.10 15.28 -29.31
CA ARG A 205 24.79 15.74 -28.09
C ARG A 205 25.00 14.62 -27.09
N ARG A 206 24.07 13.66 -27.03
CA ARG A 206 24.18 12.48 -26.17
C ARG A 206 25.20 11.48 -26.72
N ALA A 207 25.23 11.31 -28.04
CA ALA A 207 26.27 10.53 -28.72
C ALA A 207 27.66 11.12 -28.46
N GLU A 208 27.83 12.43 -28.59
CA GLU A 208 29.08 13.14 -28.30
C GLU A 208 29.49 13.01 -26.83
N MET A 209 28.54 13.15 -25.90
CA MET A 209 28.81 12.94 -24.48
C MET A 209 29.30 11.51 -24.19
N ALA A 210 28.74 10.50 -24.85
CA ALA A 210 29.19 9.11 -24.67
C ALA A 210 30.61 8.88 -25.21
N LEU A 211 31.00 9.54 -26.32
CA LEU A 211 32.39 9.53 -26.81
C LEU A 211 33.35 10.07 -25.76
N GLY A 212 32.97 11.16 -25.07
CA GLY A 212 33.71 11.69 -23.92
C GLY A 212 33.84 10.72 -22.73
N ARG A 213 33.03 9.65 -22.68
CA ARG A 213 33.08 8.58 -21.66
C ARG A 213 33.83 7.33 -22.11
N GLY A 214 34.45 7.36 -23.29
CA GLY A 214 35.30 6.29 -23.77
C GLY A 214 34.57 5.14 -24.47
N VAL A 215 33.36 5.37 -25.01
CA VAL A 215 32.85 4.44 -26.04
C VAL A 215 33.77 4.47 -27.26
N GLU A 216 33.93 3.33 -27.89
CA GLU A 216 34.73 3.17 -29.11
C GLU A 216 34.11 3.94 -30.28
N SER A 217 32.79 4.04 -30.30
CA SER A 217 32.03 4.79 -31.31
C SER A 217 30.63 5.11 -30.79
N ALA A 218 30.07 6.23 -31.26
CA ALA A 218 28.68 6.60 -31.02
C ALA A 218 27.99 6.95 -32.35
N ALA A 219 26.78 6.45 -32.55
CA ALA A 219 25.98 6.68 -33.76
C ALA A 219 24.72 7.51 -33.44
N THR A 220 24.23 8.25 -34.43
CA THR A 220 22.96 8.99 -34.36
C THR A 220 21.84 8.34 -35.17
N ASP A 221 22.17 7.34 -35.98
CA ASP A 221 21.27 6.57 -36.81
C ASP A 221 21.70 5.10 -36.85
N TYR A 222 20.77 4.25 -37.26
CA TYR A 222 20.96 2.81 -37.25
C TYR A 222 21.97 2.32 -38.30
N ASP A 223 21.99 2.92 -39.49
CA ASP A 223 22.88 2.48 -40.57
C ASP A 223 24.35 2.68 -40.17
N HIS A 224 24.66 3.82 -39.55
CA HIS A 224 25.98 4.10 -39.00
C HIS A 224 26.34 3.16 -37.85
N LEU A 225 25.38 2.88 -36.95
CA LEU A 225 25.58 1.91 -35.87
C LEU A 225 25.90 0.52 -36.43
N ALA A 226 25.07 0.01 -37.34
CA ALA A 226 25.21 -1.32 -37.92
C ALA A 226 26.53 -1.47 -38.69
N ALA A 227 26.93 -0.45 -39.46
CA ALA A 227 28.22 -0.43 -40.15
C ALA A 227 29.40 -0.46 -39.17
N THR A 228 29.29 0.26 -38.05
CA THR A 228 30.31 0.29 -37.00
C THR A 228 30.42 -1.05 -36.29
N CYS A 229 29.29 -1.66 -35.90
CA CYS A 229 29.26 -2.98 -35.29
C CYS A 229 29.87 -4.04 -36.21
N ARG A 230 29.55 -4.02 -37.52
CA ARG A 230 30.17 -4.95 -38.50
C ARG A 230 31.69 -4.79 -38.55
N ARG A 231 32.22 -3.55 -38.55
CA ARG A 231 33.67 -3.33 -38.54
C ARG A 231 34.32 -3.80 -37.23
N ALA A 232 33.72 -3.46 -36.09
CA ALA A 232 34.25 -3.77 -34.77
C ALA A 232 34.26 -5.28 -34.47
N THR A 233 33.32 -6.04 -35.05
CA THR A 233 33.13 -7.47 -34.75
C THR A 233 33.57 -8.39 -35.89
N SER A 234 34.20 -7.86 -36.95
CA SER A 234 34.49 -8.60 -38.17
C SER A 234 33.26 -9.30 -38.77
N SER A 235 32.12 -8.59 -38.71
CA SER A 235 30.79 -9.03 -39.15
C SER A 235 30.16 -10.18 -38.36
N ASN A 236 30.73 -10.59 -37.22
CA ASN A 236 30.14 -11.64 -36.40
C ASN A 236 28.93 -11.18 -35.58
N GLY A 237 28.76 -9.87 -35.38
CA GLY A 237 27.75 -9.28 -34.50
C GLY A 237 28.26 -9.09 -33.06
N VAL A 238 27.50 -8.36 -32.25
CA VAL A 238 27.90 -7.99 -30.88
C VAL A 238 27.44 -9.03 -29.85
N ASP A 239 28.15 -9.15 -28.73
CA ASP A 239 27.86 -10.13 -27.68
C ASP A 239 26.55 -9.82 -26.95
N ALA A 240 26.29 -8.54 -26.71
CA ALA A 240 25.05 -8.09 -26.11
C ALA A 240 24.59 -6.71 -26.60
N VAL A 241 23.28 -6.50 -26.55
CA VAL A 241 22.65 -5.19 -26.74
C VAL A 241 21.83 -4.84 -25.49
N ILE A 242 22.14 -3.70 -24.86
CA ILE A 242 21.40 -3.17 -23.72
C ILE A 242 20.54 -2.00 -24.19
N ILE A 243 19.22 -2.15 -24.09
CA ILE A 243 18.24 -1.16 -24.52
C ILE A 243 17.88 -0.28 -23.32
N MET A 244 18.34 0.97 -23.35
CA MET A 244 18.05 2.05 -22.39
C MET A 244 17.12 3.13 -22.96
N ALA A 245 16.78 3.02 -24.26
CA ALA A 245 15.85 3.92 -24.95
C ALA A 245 14.40 3.76 -24.46
N SER A 246 13.60 4.80 -24.70
CA SER A 246 12.15 4.77 -24.51
C SER A 246 11.48 5.03 -25.85
N SER A 247 10.61 4.13 -26.31
CA SER A 247 9.87 4.23 -27.57
C SER A 247 8.56 3.46 -27.49
N ASP A 248 7.52 3.93 -28.18
CA ASP A 248 6.28 3.17 -28.38
C ASP A 248 6.43 2.10 -29.49
N SER A 249 7.54 2.10 -30.23
CA SER A 249 7.82 1.14 -31.32
C SER A 249 8.57 -0.12 -30.85
N ASN A 250 8.50 -1.17 -31.67
CA ASN A 250 9.30 -2.40 -31.51
C ASN A 250 10.69 -2.30 -32.16
N GLU A 251 10.98 -1.20 -32.84
CA GLU A 251 12.20 -1.00 -33.61
C GLU A 251 13.50 -1.23 -32.79
N PRO A 252 13.64 -0.76 -31.53
CA PRO A 252 14.85 -1.05 -30.75
C PRO A 252 15.08 -2.56 -30.52
N MET A 253 14.01 -3.35 -30.43
CA MET A 253 14.10 -4.82 -30.27
C MET A 253 14.55 -5.49 -31.58
N GLU A 254 14.02 -5.03 -32.70
CA GLU A 254 14.38 -5.52 -34.04
C GLU A 254 15.84 -5.21 -34.36
N GLN A 255 16.27 -3.97 -34.12
CA GLN A 255 17.65 -3.52 -34.28
C GLN A 255 18.59 -4.32 -33.36
N ALA A 256 18.21 -4.52 -32.09
CA ALA A 256 19.01 -5.34 -31.17
C ALA A 256 19.20 -6.77 -31.67
N ALA A 257 18.14 -7.40 -32.19
CA ALA A 257 18.20 -8.76 -32.74
C ALA A 257 19.08 -8.86 -34.00
N GLU A 258 19.07 -7.83 -34.85
CA GLU A 258 19.94 -7.78 -36.03
C GLU A 258 21.41 -7.60 -35.66
N LEU A 259 21.73 -6.75 -34.67
CA LEU A 259 23.10 -6.45 -34.26
C LEU A 259 23.78 -7.59 -33.51
N CYS A 260 23.04 -8.38 -32.74
CA CYS A 260 23.58 -9.49 -31.97
C CYS A 260 24.21 -10.58 -32.86
N ARG A 261 25.29 -11.20 -32.37
CA ARG A 261 25.80 -12.47 -32.92
C ARG A 261 24.88 -13.65 -32.61
N GLU A 262 25.18 -14.81 -33.17
CA GLU A 262 24.59 -16.08 -32.71
C GLU A 262 24.84 -16.28 -31.21
N LYS A 263 23.81 -16.70 -30.46
CA LYS A 263 23.77 -16.83 -29.00
C LYS A 263 24.07 -15.51 -28.27
N GLY A 264 23.77 -14.36 -28.89
CA GLY A 264 23.87 -13.04 -28.28
C GLY A 264 22.70 -12.76 -27.32
N ARG A 265 22.88 -11.77 -26.44
CA ARG A 265 21.91 -11.39 -25.41
C ARG A 265 21.33 -10.00 -25.64
N ILE A 266 20.02 -9.86 -25.43
CA ILE A 266 19.33 -8.57 -25.47
C ILE A 266 18.76 -8.29 -24.09
N VAL A 267 19.09 -7.12 -23.53
CA VAL A 267 18.59 -6.66 -22.24
C VAL A 267 17.65 -5.48 -22.45
N ALA A 268 16.35 -5.71 -22.26
CA ALA A 268 15.35 -4.64 -22.26
C ALA A 268 15.27 -4.00 -20.86
N THR A 269 15.77 -2.78 -20.73
CA THR A 269 15.71 -1.99 -19.48
C THR A 269 14.81 -0.77 -19.63
N GLY A 270 14.91 -0.09 -20.77
CA GLY A 270 14.02 1.01 -21.14
C GLY A 270 12.63 0.54 -21.57
N GLN A 271 11.70 1.48 -21.70
CA GLN A 271 10.31 1.20 -22.09
C GLN A 271 10.21 1.15 -23.63
N VAL A 272 10.22 -0.05 -24.20
CA VAL A 272 10.13 -0.31 -25.64
C VAL A 272 9.13 -1.43 -25.95
N GLY A 273 8.77 -1.60 -27.22
CA GLY A 273 8.04 -2.79 -27.69
C GLY A 273 8.80 -4.09 -27.33
N LEU A 274 8.04 -5.12 -26.94
CA LEU A 274 8.58 -6.45 -26.59
C LEU A 274 8.05 -7.54 -27.53
N GLU A 275 7.72 -7.17 -28.76
CA GLU A 275 7.32 -8.14 -29.79
C GLU A 275 8.58 -8.82 -30.33
N VAL A 276 8.76 -10.09 -29.98
CA VAL A 276 9.99 -10.82 -30.33
C VAL A 276 10.06 -11.10 -31.84
N PRO A 277 11.08 -10.60 -32.57
CA PRO A 277 11.25 -10.88 -33.99
C PRO A 277 11.68 -12.34 -34.20
N ARG A 278 10.69 -13.23 -34.32
CA ARG A 278 10.85 -14.70 -34.28
C ARG A 278 11.95 -15.23 -35.19
N ARG A 279 12.05 -14.72 -36.43
CA ARG A 279 13.05 -15.19 -37.39
C ARG A 279 14.47 -14.94 -36.90
N ALA A 280 14.78 -13.70 -36.50
CA ALA A 280 16.12 -13.35 -36.01
C ALA A 280 16.48 -14.13 -34.73
N PHE A 281 15.53 -14.26 -33.79
CA PHE A 281 15.74 -15.05 -32.57
C PHE A 281 15.95 -16.53 -32.84
N TYR A 282 15.21 -17.10 -33.80
CA TYR A 282 15.33 -18.51 -34.17
C TYR A 282 16.65 -18.79 -34.90
N ASP A 283 16.98 -17.97 -35.90
CA ASP A 283 18.17 -18.16 -36.74
C ASP A 283 19.46 -18.02 -35.92
N LYS A 284 19.48 -17.15 -34.91
CA LYS A 284 20.66 -16.86 -34.08
C LYS A 284 20.62 -17.46 -32.67
N GLU A 285 19.54 -18.11 -32.26
CA GLU A 285 19.35 -18.62 -30.89
C GLU A 285 19.56 -17.51 -29.81
N LEU A 286 18.91 -16.36 -30.00
CA LEU A 286 19.08 -15.18 -29.12
C LEU A 286 18.36 -15.35 -27.78
N GLU A 287 18.91 -14.73 -26.73
CA GLU A 287 18.28 -14.62 -25.42
C GLU A 287 17.77 -13.20 -25.16
N LEU A 288 16.55 -13.07 -24.64
CA LEU A 288 15.96 -11.79 -24.21
C LEU A 288 15.70 -11.83 -22.70
N VAL A 289 16.15 -10.80 -21.99
CA VAL A 289 15.83 -10.57 -20.58
C VAL A 289 15.26 -9.16 -20.39
N VAL A 290 14.23 -9.05 -19.56
CA VAL A 290 13.72 -7.76 -19.07
C VAL A 290 14.35 -7.48 -17.71
N SER A 291 15.17 -6.44 -17.64
CA SER A 291 15.94 -6.12 -16.43
C SER A 291 15.02 -5.65 -15.29
N ARG A 292 15.32 -6.08 -14.07
CA ARG A 292 14.55 -5.73 -12.87
C ARG A 292 15.13 -4.49 -12.20
N ALA A 293 14.74 -3.28 -12.60
CA ALA A 293 15.16 -2.03 -11.94
C ALA A 293 16.61 -2.10 -11.44
N TRP A 294 16.87 -1.87 -10.15
CA TRP A 294 18.20 -1.99 -9.52
C TRP A 294 18.49 -3.36 -8.87
N GLY A 295 17.76 -4.41 -9.23
CA GLY A 295 18.10 -5.82 -8.96
C GLY A 295 17.18 -6.60 -8.01
N PRO A 296 17.55 -7.85 -7.67
CA PRO A 296 16.78 -8.76 -6.82
C PRO A 296 16.40 -8.15 -5.47
N GLY A 297 15.20 -8.50 -4.99
CA GLY A 297 14.62 -8.03 -3.73
C GLY A 297 13.67 -6.84 -3.85
N VAL A 298 13.77 -6.03 -4.91
CA VAL A 298 12.95 -4.80 -5.05
C VAL A 298 11.43 -5.02 -5.05
N TYR A 299 10.98 -6.20 -5.48
CA TYR A 299 9.56 -6.59 -5.50
C TYR A 299 9.20 -7.65 -4.44
N ASP A 300 10.12 -7.94 -3.53
CA ASP A 300 9.88 -8.86 -2.42
C ASP A 300 9.58 -8.04 -1.14
N PRO A 301 8.35 -8.11 -0.59
CA PRO A 301 8.02 -7.45 0.67
C PRO A 301 8.85 -7.93 1.85
N ALA A 302 9.37 -9.16 1.82
CA ALA A 302 10.28 -9.67 2.85
C ALA A 302 11.60 -8.89 2.85
N TYR A 303 12.16 -8.67 1.67
CA TYR A 303 13.40 -7.91 1.49
C TYR A 303 13.21 -6.43 1.77
N THR A 304 12.13 -5.83 1.25
CA THR A 304 11.85 -4.40 1.36
C THR A 304 11.18 -4.06 2.69
N ALA A 305 9.91 -4.42 2.88
CA ALA A 305 9.15 -3.99 4.04
C ALA A 305 9.66 -4.57 5.36
N ARG A 306 10.19 -5.81 5.37
CA ARG A 306 10.66 -6.51 6.59
C ARG A 306 12.17 -6.50 6.80
N GLY A 307 12.95 -5.96 5.86
CA GLY A 307 14.41 -5.89 5.99
C GLY A 307 15.14 -7.25 5.96
N LEU A 308 14.53 -8.31 5.44
CA LEU A 308 15.15 -9.64 5.36
C LEU A 308 16.02 -9.76 4.10
N ASP A 309 17.34 -9.64 4.25
CA ASP A 309 18.28 -9.76 3.12
C ASP A 309 18.44 -11.23 2.66
N TYR A 310 18.80 -11.44 1.40
CA TYR A 310 19.10 -12.76 0.85
C TYR A 310 20.49 -13.21 1.28
N PRO A 311 20.68 -14.50 1.63
CA PRO A 311 22.01 -15.01 1.88
C PRO A 311 22.89 -14.86 0.63
N ILE A 312 24.14 -14.46 0.84
CA ILE A 312 25.10 -14.11 -0.23
C ILE A 312 25.27 -15.22 -1.27
N GLY A 313 25.13 -16.50 -0.88
CA GLY A 313 25.24 -17.66 -1.77
C GLY A 313 24.06 -17.87 -2.71
N TYR A 314 22.88 -17.33 -2.40
CA TYR A 314 21.68 -17.44 -3.24
C TYR A 314 21.48 -16.24 -4.16
N ALA A 315 21.70 -15.03 -3.62
CA ALA A 315 21.67 -13.82 -4.40
C ALA A 315 22.86 -12.96 -3.98
N ARG A 316 23.99 -13.08 -4.69
CA ARG A 316 25.19 -12.28 -4.40
C ARG A 316 24.89 -10.79 -4.50
N TRP A 317 24.14 -10.41 -5.53
CA TRP A 317 23.85 -9.05 -5.90
C TRP A 317 22.37 -8.74 -5.72
N THR A 318 22.04 -8.11 -4.61
CA THR A 318 20.69 -7.61 -4.29
C THR A 318 20.60 -6.12 -4.64
N ALA A 319 19.39 -5.57 -4.58
CA ALA A 319 19.13 -4.13 -4.73
C ALA A 319 20.12 -3.24 -3.95
N GLY A 320 20.30 -3.52 -2.65
CA GLY A 320 21.21 -2.76 -1.78
C GLY A 320 22.68 -2.90 -2.17
N ARG A 321 23.10 -4.10 -2.58
CA ARG A 321 24.49 -4.38 -2.98
C ARG A 321 24.82 -3.81 -4.36
N ASN A 322 23.84 -3.71 -5.26
CA ASN A 322 23.95 -3.01 -6.53
C ASN A 322 24.27 -1.52 -6.32
N ILE A 323 23.48 -0.83 -5.50
CA ILE A 323 23.70 0.59 -5.24
C ILE A 323 25.00 0.83 -4.44
N GLY A 324 25.38 -0.08 -3.54
CA GLY A 324 26.66 -0.03 -2.83
C GLY A 324 27.86 -0.16 -3.77
N GLU A 325 27.80 -1.08 -4.74
CA GLU A 325 28.84 -1.22 -5.76
C GLU A 325 28.93 0.02 -6.66
N PHE A 326 27.81 0.64 -7.00
CA PHE A 326 27.82 1.90 -7.75
C PHE A 326 28.55 3.03 -6.99
N LEU A 327 28.29 3.16 -5.69
CA LEU A 327 28.99 4.13 -4.85
C LEU A 327 30.50 3.87 -4.81
N ARG A 328 30.92 2.61 -4.79
CA ARG A 328 32.34 2.21 -4.89
C ARG A 328 32.96 2.61 -6.24
N LEU A 329 32.20 2.50 -7.33
CA LEU A 329 32.65 2.95 -8.66
C LEU A 329 32.80 4.48 -8.75
N LEU A 330 31.91 5.23 -8.08
CA LEU A 330 32.05 6.69 -7.94
C LEU A 330 33.30 7.04 -7.13
N GLU A 331 33.49 6.40 -5.97
CA GLU A 331 34.66 6.64 -5.11
C GLU A 331 35.98 6.33 -5.85
N GLY A 332 36.02 5.25 -6.62
CA GLY A 332 37.19 4.87 -7.42
C GLY A 332 37.38 5.68 -8.70
N GLY A 333 36.54 6.68 -9.00
CA GLY A 333 36.62 7.48 -10.22
C GLY A 333 36.46 6.65 -11.51
N ARG A 334 35.75 5.53 -11.44
CA ARG A 334 35.42 4.68 -12.61
C ARG A 334 34.11 5.10 -13.26
N VAL A 335 33.28 5.81 -12.51
CA VAL A 335 32.05 6.46 -12.99
C VAL A 335 32.07 7.90 -12.49
N HIS A 336 31.70 8.84 -13.36
CA HIS A 336 31.54 10.25 -13.07
C HIS A 336 30.13 10.69 -13.47
N VAL A 337 29.48 11.45 -12.58
CA VAL A 337 28.09 11.91 -12.76
C VAL A 337 27.91 13.41 -12.61
N ASP A 338 28.94 14.15 -12.18
CA ASP A 338 28.81 15.56 -11.84
C ASP A 338 28.43 16.43 -13.05
N ASP A 339 28.93 16.06 -14.21
CA ASP A 339 28.62 16.65 -15.52
C ASP A 339 27.34 16.09 -16.17
N LEU A 340 26.72 15.05 -15.58
CA LEU A 340 25.35 14.65 -15.93
C LEU A 340 24.30 15.51 -15.20
N ILE A 341 24.68 16.25 -14.16
CA ILE A 341 23.81 17.18 -13.44
C ILE A 341 23.74 18.49 -14.22
N THR A 342 22.69 18.66 -15.03
CA THR A 342 22.51 19.88 -15.82
C THR A 342 21.78 20.96 -15.05
N HIS A 343 20.88 20.60 -14.13
CA HIS A 343 20.09 21.56 -13.37
C HIS A 343 19.99 21.19 -11.89
N ARG A 344 19.92 22.23 -11.06
CA ARG A 344 19.68 22.13 -9.63
C ARG A 344 18.47 22.99 -9.26
N PHE A 345 17.50 22.41 -8.58
CA PHE A 345 16.36 23.15 -8.06
C PHE A 345 16.23 22.90 -6.55
N PRO A 346 15.98 23.92 -5.73
CA PRO A 346 15.55 23.68 -4.36
C PRO A 346 14.21 22.92 -4.37
N LEU A 347 13.98 22.04 -3.39
CA LEU A 347 12.77 21.21 -3.29
C LEU A 347 11.47 22.03 -3.43
N GLU A 348 11.43 23.25 -2.90
CA GLU A 348 10.29 24.16 -2.98
C GLU A 348 9.91 24.50 -4.42
N ARG A 349 10.89 24.48 -5.33
CA ARG A 349 10.73 24.73 -6.76
C ARG A 349 10.69 23.45 -7.60
N ALA A 350 10.40 22.29 -6.99
CA ALA A 350 10.27 21.04 -7.73
C ALA A 350 9.29 21.15 -8.91
N GLN A 351 8.21 21.92 -8.77
CA GLN A 351 7.27 22.15 -9.88
C GLN A 351 7.92 22.76 -11.13
N ASP A 352 8.91 23.64 -10.96
CA ASP A 352 9.65 24.21 -12.09
C ASP A 352 10.60 23.17 -12.71
N ALA A 353 11.21 22.31 -11.89
CA ALA A 353 12.05 21.21 -12.36
C ALA A 353 11.27 20.24 -13.26
N TYR A 354 10.06 19.85 -12.86
CA TYR A 354 9.22 18.98 -13.68
C TYR A 354 8.66 19.67 -14.92
N ARG A 355 8.39 20.99 -14.85
CA ARG A 355 7.99 21.77 -16.01
C ARG A 355 9.08 21.74 -17.09
N LEU A 356 10.33 21.99 -16.69
CA LEU A 356 11.49 21.89 -17.57
C LEU A 356 11.60 20.50 -18.23
N ILE A 357 11.39 19.42 -17.45
CA ILE A 357 11.45 18.04 -17.96
C ILE A 357 10.34 17.76 -18.98
N LEU A 358 9.16 18.36 -18.84
CA LEU A 358 8.02 18.13 -19.74
C LEU A 358 8.06 18.99 -20.99
N GLU A 359 8.35 20.28 -20.84
CA GLU A 359 8.28 21.27 -21.93
C GLU A 359 9.52 21.18 -22.83
N GLY A 360 10.68 20.80 -22.29
CA GLY A 360 11.88 20.53 -23.08
C GLY A 360 12.54 21.76 -23.69
N ASP A 361 12.23 22.95 -23.15
CA ASP A 361 12.74 24.24 -23.64
C ASP A 361 14.26 24.34 -23.63
N GLU A 362 14.94 23.56 -22.77
CA GLU A 362 16.40 23.51 -22.68
C GLU A 362 16.93 22.06 -22.55
N PRO A 363 18.20 21.81 -22.93
CA PRO A 363 18.78 20.47 -22.88
C PRO A 363 18.89 19.95 -21.44
N CYS A 364 18.17 18.86 -21.14
CA CYS A 364 18.10 18.29 -19.80
C CYS A 364 18.58 16.83 -19.77
N VAL A 365 19.60 16.53 -18.96
CA VAL A 365 20.15 15.17 -18.77
C VAL A 365 19.79 14.66 -17.38
N GLY A 366 20.31 15.29 -16.32
CA GLY A 366 19.99 14.98 -14.92
C GLY A 366 19.59 16.24 -14.14
N VAL A 367 18.52 16.12 -13.34
CA VAL A 367 18.02 17.22 -12.50
C VAL A 367 18.09 16.81 -11.05
N VAL A 368 18.87 17.53 -10.26
CA VAL A 368 19.00 17.30 -8.82
C VAL A 368 18.10 18.28 -8.06
N LEU A 369 17.31 17.75 -7.13
CA LEU A 369 16.66 18.56 -6.12
C LEU A 369 17.58 18.71 -4.90
N THR A 370 17.75 19.95 -4.44
CA THR A 370 18.55 20.30 -3.27
C THR A 370 17.65 20.61 -2.07
N TYR A 371 18.21 20.45 -0.87
CA TYR A 371 17.49 20.51 0.39
C TYR A 371 18.21 21.45 1.38
N PRO A 372 17.51 22.05 2.35
CA PRO A 372 18.12 22.93 3.35
C PRO A 372 19.23 22.22 4.15
N GLU A 373 20.27 22.97 4.54
CA GLU A 373 21.39 22.43 5.33
C GLU A 373 20.95 21.89 6.69
N GLN A 374 21.60 20.81 7.12
CA GLN A 374 21.26 20.02 8.30
C GLN A 374 21.25 20.82 9.60
N SER A 375 22.17 21.77 9.75
CA SER A 375 22.33 22.65 10.92
C SER A 375 21.17 23.63 11.11
N SER A 376 20.41 23.90 10.04
CA SER A 376 19.28 24.82 10.02
C SER A 376 17.91 24.12 10.10
N ALA A 377 17.89 22.79 10.10
CA ALA A 377 16.66 22.03 9.93
C ALA A 377 15.89 21.87 11.26
N PRO A 378 14.56 22.12 11.27
CA PRO A 378 13.75 21.94 12.47
C PRO A 378 13.69 20.46 12.91
N PRO A 379 13.34 20.22 14.19
CA PRO A 379 13.07 18.88 14.70
C PRO A 379 12.04 18.15 13.83
N VAL A 380 12.16 16.83 13.76
CA VAL A 380 11.22 15.97 13.05
C VAL A 380 9.84 16.09 13.69
N SER A 381 8.90 16.77 13.03
CA SER A 381 7.52 16.88 13.51
C SER A 381 6.64 15.76 12.99
N ARG A 382 5.96 15.08 13.91
CA ARG A 382 4.95 14.03 13.63
C ARG A 382 3.54 14.59 13.47
N LYS A 383 3.36 15.91 13.64
CA LYS A 383 2.07 16.60 13.60
C LYS A 383 2.15 17.87 12.75
N VAL A 384 1.15 18.07 11.90
CA VAL A 384 1.00 19.30 11.09
C VAL A 384 -0.41 19.83 11.28
N ARG A 385 -0.51 21.06 11.81
CA ARG A 385 -1.78 21.78 11.90
C ARG A 385 -2.17 22.31 10.52
N LEU A 386 -3.47 22.20 10.22
CA LEU A 386 -4.08 22.81 9.06
C LEU A 386 -4.63 24.17 9.49
N GLY A 387 -4.21 25.24 8.81
CA GLY A 387 -4.81 26.55 9.04
C GLY A 387 -6.28 26.50 8.67
N ARG A 388 -7.17 26.63 9.65
CA ARG A 388 -8.52 27.15 9.38
C ARG A 388 -8.33 28.62 9.01
N GLU A 389 -8.88 29.04 7.86
CA GLU A 389 -9.30 30.44 7.75
C GLU A 389 -10.17 30.70 8.98
N THR A 390 -9.79 31.70 9.75
CA THR A 390 -10.36 32.05 11.05
C THR A 390 -11.85 32.36 10.93
N GLY A 391 -12.68 31.32 10.92
CA GLY A 391 -14.06 31.37 11.36
C GLY A 391 -14.10 31.15 12.87
N PRO A 392 -15.04 31.78 13.60
CA PRO A 392 -15.11 31.64 15.04
C PRO A 392 -15.24 30.17 15.42
N SER A 393 -14.39 29.72 16.35
CA SER A 393 -14.50 28.41 16.96
C SER A 393 -15.89 28.27 17.59
N PRO A 394 -16.69 27.24 17.28
CA PRO A 394 -17.87 26.95 18.08
C PRO A 394 -17.37 26.48 19.44
N SER A 395 -17.27 27.43 20.36
CA SER A 395 -16.90 27.25 21.77
C SER A 395 -18.09 26.76 22.60
N SER A 396 -19.00 25.99 22.02
CA SER A 396 -19.98 25.25 22.82
C SER A 396 -19.45 23.84 23.02
N ARG A 397 -19.45 23.36 24.27
CA ARG A 397 -19.27 21.95 24.67
C ARG A 397 -20.35 21.01 24.09
N ALA A 398 -21.01 21.38 22.99
CA ALA A 398 -22.11 20.65 22.38
C ALA A 398 -21.67 19.63 21.32
N GLU A 399 -20.43 19.71 20.83
CA GLU A 399 -19.88 18.75 19.85
C GLU A 399 -18.72 17.95 20.45
N LEU A 400 -18.70 16.63 20.19
CA LEU A 400 -17.60 15.74 20.59
C LEU A 400 -16.43 15.88 19.62
N GLY A 401 -15.24 16.11 20.15
CA GLY A 401 -14.01 16.10 19.38
C GLY A 401 -13.64 14.70 18.92
N VAL A 402 -13.45 14.51 17.61
CA VAL A 402 -13.16 13.21 17.00
C VAL A 402 -11.72 13.15 16.49
N GLY A 403 -11.00 12.14 16.97
CA GLY A 403 -9.72 11.69 16.44
C GLY A 403 -9.90 10.45 15.56
N VAL A 404 -9.15 10.35 14.46
CA VAL A 404 -9.14 9.14 13.62
C VAL A 404 -7.73 8.60 13.49
N ILE A 405 -7.56 7.30 13.72
CA ILE A 405 -6.29 6.60 13.56
C ILE A 405 -6.50 5.58 12.43
N GLY A 406 -5.89 5.82 11.27
CA GLY A 406 -6.08 5.03 10.06
C GLY A 406 -6.76 5.80 8.94
N GLY A 407 -5.98 6.21 7.93
CA GLY A 407 -6.46 6.93 6.73
C GLY A 407 -6.65 6.05 5.50
N GLY A 408 -6.90 4.75 5.69
CA GLY A 408 -6.99 3.75 4.62
C GLY A 408 -8.11 3.99 3.60
N LEU A 409 -8.21 3.12 2.59
CA LEU A 409 -9.27 3.22 1.58
C LEU A 409 -10.65 3.12 2.23
N PHE A 410 -10.87 2.13 3.10
CA PHE A 410 -12.15 1.93 3.80
C PHE A 410 -12.55 3.14 4.65
N ALA A 411 -11.61 3.68 5.44
CA ALA A 411 -11.85 4.89 6.23
C ALA A 411 -12.34 6.04 5.33
N ARG A 412 -11.64 6.32 4.22
CA ARG A 412 -11.97 7.44 3.32
C ARG A 412 -13.22 7.21 2.47
N SER A 413 -13.52 5.98 2.07
CA SER A 413 -14.69 5.68 1.24
C SER A 413 -15.98 5.56 2.05
N THR A 414 -15.87 5.12 3.31
CA THR A 414 -17.03 4.67 4.11
C THR A 414 -17.20 5.47 5.39
N MET A 415 -16.17 5.48 6.26
CA MET A 415 -16.32 6.00 7.63
C MET A 415 -16.19 7.53 7.74
N LEU A 416 -15.17 8.12 7.14
CA LEU A 416 -14.99 9.58 7.15
C LEU A 416 -16.18 10.34 6.52
N PRO A 417 -16.79 9.87 5.41
CA PRO A 417 -18.04 10.45 4.93
C PRO A 417 -19.21 10.34 5.91
N ALA A 418 -19.31 9.26 6.68
CA ALA A 418 -20.35 9.08 7.69
C ALA A 418 -20.13 10.01 8.90
N LEU A 419 -18.89 10.13 9.37
CA LEU A 419 -18.50 11.03 10.46
C LEU A 419 -18.81 12.48 10.10
N LYS A 420 -18.34 12.95 8.93
CA LYS A 420 -18.56 14.32 8.46
C LYS A 420 -20.04 14.71 8.33
N LYS A 421 -20.93 13.74 8.12
CA LYS A 421 -22.38 13.97 7.97
C LYS A 421 -23.16 13.82 9.28
N THR A 422 -22.51 13.36 10.36
CA THR A 422 -23.18 13.11 11.63
C THR A 422 -23.09 14.37 12.50
N PRO A 423 -24.22 15.02 12.85
CA PRO A 423 -24.22 16.18 13.73
C PRO A 423 -23.66 15.86 15.12
N GLY A 424 -23.11 16.85 15.80
CA GLY A 424 -22.56 16.69 17.15
C GLY A 424 -21.12 16.14 17.19
N LEU A 425 -20.46 16.02 16.03
CA LEU A 425 -19.06 15.59 15.91
C LEU A 425 -18.20 16.69 15.28
N SER A 426 -17.04 16.95 15.87
CA SER A 426 -16.04 17.90 15.37
C SER A 426 -14.75 17.17 15.02
N LEU A 427 -14.34 17.16 13.75
CA LEU A 427 -13.16 16.42 13.28
C LEU A 427 -11.86 17.15 13.67
N ARG A 428 -11.16 16.65 14.70
CA ARG A 428 -9.95 17.29 15.25
C ARG A 428 -8.68 16.84 14.55
N GLY A 429 -8.33 15.57 14.72
CA GLY A 429 -7.06 15.02 14.24
C GLY A 429 -7.24 13.74 13.43
N ILE A 430 -6.38 13.53 12.44
CA ILE A 430 -6.23 12.24 11.77
C ILE A 430 -4.78 11.79 11.70
N ALA A 431 -4.51 10.56 12.16
CA ALA A 431 -3.23 9.89 12.04
C ALA A 431 -3.26 8.83 10.92
N ALA A 432 -2.23 8.77 10.09
CA ALA A 432 -2.06 7.70 9.09
C ALA A 432 -0.59 7.29 8.95
N ALA A 433 -0.34 6.10 8.38
CA ALA A 433 1.01 5.56 8.25
C ALA A 433 1.96 6.45 7.44
N THR A 434 1.45 7.20 6.45
CA THR A 434 2.26 8.11 5.64
C THR A 434 1.75 9.55 5.73
N GLY A 435 2.69 10.50 5.68
CA GLY A 435 2.40 11.93 5.77
C GLY A 435 1.44 12.43 4.69
N LEU A 436 1.64 12.01 3.43
CA LEU A 436 0.73 12.35 2.32
C LEU A 436 -0.69 11.82 2.55
N SER A 437 -0.84 10.58 3.02
CA SER A 437 -2.17 10.02 3.28
C SER A 437 -2.88 10.78 4.39
N ALA A 438 -2.16 11.11 5.47
CA ALA A 438 -2.68 11.88 6.59
C ALA A 438 -3.11 13.28 6.14
N ARG A 439 -2.23 14.00 5.43
CA ARG A 439 -2.48 15.36 4.92
C ARG A 439 -3.67 15.39 3.97
N HIS A 440 -3.72 14.48 3.01
CA HIS A 440 -4.79 14.41 2.03
C HIS A 440 -6.14 14.13 2.68
N ALA A 441 -6.22 13.15 3.59
CA ALA A 441 -7.45 12.86 4.31
C ALA A 441 -7.89 14.05 5.17
N ALA A 442 -6.95 14.69 5.86
CA ALA A 442 -7.22 15.84 6.70
C ALA A 442 -7.81 17.02 5.91
N GLN A 443 -7.22 17.39 4.78
CA GLN A 443 -7.72 18.45 3.90
C GLN A 443 -9.08 18.10 3.29
N ARG A 444 -9.25 16.87 2.79
CA ARG A 444 -10.49 16.46 2.12
C ARG A 444 -11.69 16.45 3.05
N PHE A 445 -11.50 16.01 4.30
CA PHE A 445 -12.60 15.86 5.25
C PHE A 445 -12.74 17.06 6.19
N GLY A 446 -11.71 17.89 6.34
CA GLY A 446 -11.75 19.12 7.13
C GLY A 446 -11.33 18.90 8.58
N PHE A 447 -10.24 18.15 8.80
CA PHE A 447 -9.63 18.00 10.12
C PHE A 447 -8.76 19.22 10.48
N ASP A 448 -8.64 19.53 11.77
CA ASP A 448 -7.79 20.63 12.28
C ASP A 448 -6.29 20.31 12.15
N TYR A 449 -5.90 19.05 12.24
CA TYR A 449 -4.52 18.62 12.02
C TYR A 449 -4.40 17.19 11.50
N CYS A 450 -3.20 16.87 11.02
CA CYS A 450 -2.83 15.53 10.61
C CYS A 450 -1.53 15.09 11.30
N ALA A 451 -1.40 13.79 11.53
CA ALA A 451 -0.25 13.19 12.19
C ALA A 451 0.17 11.86 11.55
N THR A 452 1.35 11.39 11.90
CA THR A 452 1.88 10.06 11.55
C THR A 452 2.06 9.16 12.77
N ASN A 453 2.08 9.74 13.96
CA ASN A 453 2.06 9.02 15.23
C ASN A 453 0.65 9.13 15.83
N TYR A 454 0.02 8.00 16.14
CA TYR A 454 -1.32 7.99 16.71
C TYR A 454 -1.38 8.56 18.13
N ARG A 455 -0.26 8.57 18.87
CA ARG A 455 -0.20 9.16 20.22
C ARG A 455 -0.53 10.65 20.22
N GLU A 456 -0.27 11.35 19.12
CA GLU A 456 -0.65 12.76 18.91
C GLU A 456 -2.16 12.99 18.96
N ILE A 457 -2.96 11.96 18.63
CA ILE A 457 -4.43 11.97 18.71
C ILE A 457 -4.87 11.70 20.15
N ILE A 458 -4.28 10.69 20.79
CA ILE A 458 -4.65 10.25 22.13
C ILE A 458 -4.33 11.34 23.17
N GLN A 459 -3.19 12.01 23.02
CA GLN A 459 -2.73 13.07 23.93
C GLN A 459 -3.47 14.40 23.74
N ASP A 460 -4.31 14.51 22.71
CA ASP A 460 -5.09 15.72 22.46
C ASP A 460 -6.24 15.82 23.45
N LEU A 461 -6.21 16.84 24.31
CA LEU A 461 -7.27 17.10 25.29
C LEU A 461 -8.60 17.48 24.64
N GLU A 462 -8.58 17.93 23.38
CA GLU A 462 -9.79 18.30 22.65
C GLU A 462 -10.38 17.14 21.83
N VAL A 463 -9.82 15.93 21.93
CA VAL A 463 -10.36 14.70 21.36
C VAL A 463 -11.08 13.92 22.45
N ASP A 464 -12.37 13.65 22.27
CA ASP A 464 -13.20 12.86 23.19
C ASP A 464 -13.37 11.41 22.70
N LEU A 465 -13.48 11.23 21.38
CA LEU A 465 -13.78 9.97 20.71
C LEU A 465 -12.75 9.65 19.63
N VAL A 466 -12.17 8.44 19.70
CA VAL A 466 -11.17 7.95 18.75
C VAL A 466 -11.76 6.84 17.88
N PHE A 467 -11.63 6.97 16.56
CA PHE A 467 -11.92 5.91 15.59
C PHE A 467 -10.63 5.21 15.17
N VAL A 468 -10.48 3.94 15.53
CA VAL A 468 -9.38 3.06 15.14
C VAL A 468 -9.77 2.27 13.89
N LEU A 469 -9.22 2.68 12.75
CA LEU A 469 -9.53 2.20 11.39
C LEU A 469 -8.26 1.70 10.68
N THR A 470 -7.35 1.07 11.43
CA THR A 470 -6.05 0.60 10.97
C THR A 470 -6.11 -0.84 10.44
N ARG A 471 -4.95 -1.50 10.24
CA ARG A 471 -4.88 -2.93 10.00
C ARG A 471 -5.06 -3.70 11.31
N HIS A 472 -5.58 -4.92 11.21
CA HIS A 472 -6.08 -5.70 12.34
C HIS A 472 -5.05 -5.84 13.48
N GLY A 473 -3.78 -6.14 13.16
CA GLY A 473 -2.73 -6.35 14.17
C GLY A 473 -2.45 -5.17 15.11
N SER A 474 -2.90 -3.96 14.75
CA SER A 474 -2.69 -2.77 15.58
C SER A 474 -3.91 -2.38 16.43
N HIS A 475 -5.07 -3.03 16.23
CA HIS A 475 -6.32 -2.65 16.87
C HIS A 475 -6.24 -2.74 18.40
N ALA A 476 -5.78 -3.88 18.92
CA ALA A 476 -5.73 -4.14 20.36
C ALA A 476 -4.86 -3.12 21.10
N ALA A 477 -3.63 -2.90 20.60
CA ALA A 477 -2.69 -1.97 21.22
C ALA A 477 -3.23 -0.53 21.24
N ILE A 478 -3.74 -0.05 20.10
CA ILE A 478 -4.27 1.33 20.01
C ILE A 478 -5.54 1.48 20.86
N THR A 479 -6.40 0.47 20.89
CA THR A 479 -7.63 0.47 21.69
C THR A 479 -7.31 0.55 23.18
N ALA A 480 -6.36 -0.27 23.66
CA ALA A 480 -5.89 -0.23 25.03
C ALA A 480 -5.34 1.15 25.40
N ASP A 481 -4.41 1.70 24.61
CA ASP A 481 -3.83 3.03 24.83
C ASP A 481 -4.91 4.14 24.89
N CYS A 482 -5.98 4.03 24.11
CA CYS A 482 -7.10 4.97 24.14
C CYS A 482 -7.95 4.84 25.42
N LEU A 483 -8.27 3.62 25.84
CA LEU A 483 -9.03 3.33 27.05
C LEU A 483 -8.29 3.78 28.31
N GLU A 484 -6.99 3.50 28.38
CA GLU A 484 -6.10 3.95 29.46
C GLU A 484 -6.02 5.47 29.55
N SER A 485 -6.19 6.17 28.42
CA SER A 485 -6.23 7.64 28.35
C SER A 485 -7.63 8.22 28.56
N GLY A 486 -8.62 7.40 28.91
CA GLY A 486 -10.00 7.81 29.18
C GLY A 486 -10.77 8.28 27.94
N LYS A 487 -10.34 7.95 26.72
CA LYS A 487 -11.01 8.34 25.48
C LYS A 487 -12.10 7.33 25.12
N HIS A 488 -13.24 7.80 24.61
CA HIS A 488 -14.20 6.90 23.97
C HIS A 488 -13.57 6.29 22.72
N VAL A 489 -13.89 5.03 22.41
CA VAL A 489 -13.25 4.29 21.33
C VAL A 489 -14.29 3.63 20.44
N PHE A 490 -14.20 3.91 19.14
CA PHE A 490 -14.71 3.04 18.10
C PHE A 490 -13.53 2.30 17.48
N VAL A 491 -13.57 0.98 17.41
CA VAL A 491 -12.53 0.18 16.75
C VAL A 491 -13.13 -0.72 15.70
N GLU A 492 -12.58 -0.71 14.49
CA GLU A 492 -12.99 -1.65 13.44
C GLU A 492 -12.69 -3.09 13.85
N LYS A 493 -13.42 -4.05 13.26
CA LYS A 493 -13.19 -5.46 13.55
C LYS A 493 -11.94 -5.98 12.81
N PRO A 494 -11.27 -7.02 13.34
CA PRO A 494 -11.47 -7.69 14.63
C PRO A 494 -10.84 -6.90 15.78
N LEU A 495 -11.19 -7.23 17.04
CA LEU A 495 -10.61 -6.54 18.19
C LEU A 495 -9.14 -6.89 18.41
N ALA A 496 -8.79 -8.16 18.22
CA ALA A 496 -7.47 -8.74 18.47
C ALA A 496 -7.21 -9.91 17.52
N LEU A 497 -5.94 -10.19 17.24
CA LEU A 497 -5.50 -11.34 16.45
C LEU A 497 -5.19 -12.58 17.28
N ASP A 498 -4.88 -12.40 18.56
CA ASP A 498 -4.54 -13.48 19.47
C ASP A 498 -5.03 -13.19 20.90
N ARG A 499 -4.87 -14.19 21.78
CA ARG A 499 -5.30 -14.10 23.18
C ARG A 499 -4.51 -13.07 24.00
N GLY A 500 -3.23 -12.87 23.71
CA GLY A 500 -2.42 -11.88 24.43
C GLY A 500 -2.86 -10.45 24.09
N GLN A 501 -3.12 -10.19 22.81
CA GLN A 501 -3.72 -8.94 22.34
C GLN A 501 -5.11 -8.71 22.95
N LEU A 502 -5.96 -9.73 23.01
CA LEU A 502 -7.29 -9.62 23.62
C LEU A 502 -7.18 -9.32 25.12
N GLY A 503 -6.35 -10.07 25.85
CA GLY A 503 -6.14 -9.87 27.29
C GLY A 503 -5.69 -8.45 27.64
N ARG A 504 -4.80 -7.86 26.82
CA ARG A 504 -4.40 -6.45 26.97
C ARG A 504 -5.58 -5.48 26.88
N VAL A 505 -6.53 -5.71 25.97
CA VAL A 505 -7.73 -4.86 25.85
C VAL A 505 -8.66 -5.09 27.04
N GLU A 506 -8.82 -6.33 27.50
CA GLU A 506 -9.64 -6.66 28.68
C GLU A 506 -9.10 -6.01 29.96
N GLU A 507 -7.78 -6.00 30.16
CA GLU A 507 -7.13 -5.31 31.26
C GLU A 507 -7.38 -3.79 31.20
N ALA A 508 -7.13 -3.17 30.04
CA ALA A 508 -7.37 -1.74 29.84
C ALA A 508 -8.85 -1.37 30.02
N TYR A 509 -9.77 -2.21 29.52
CA TYR A 509 -11.20 -2.00 29.67
C TYR A 509 -11.62 -2.05 31.14
N ARG A 510 -11.21 -3.08 31.88
CA ARG A 510 -11.48 -3.22 33.32
C ARG A 510 -10.94 -2.04 34.11
N ALA A 511 -9.67 -1.69 33.92
CA ALA A 511 -9.05 -0.55 34.60
C ALA A 511 -9.78 0.77 34.28
N SER A 512 -10.26 0.94 33.05
CA SER A 512 -11.02 2.14 32.67
C SER A 512 -12.42 2.24 33.30
N ARG A 513 -12.95 1.16 33.89
CA ARG A 513 -14.25 1.19 34.59
C ARG A 513 -14.18 1.95 35.92
N ASP A 514 -13.00 2.02 36.52
CA ASP A 514 -12.76 2.70 37.79
C ASP A 514 -12.55 4.22 37.63
N MET A 515 -12.56 4.74 36.40
CA MET A 515 -12.45 6.17 36.12
C MET A 515 -13.76 6.90 36.42
N ASP A 516 -13.67 8.15 36.88
CA ASP A 516 -14.84 9.03 37.14
C ASP A 516 -15.83 9.10 35.96
N ARG A 517 -15.29 9.05 34.74
CA ARG A 517 -16.04 9.02 33.49
C ARG A 517 -15.54 7.85 32.65
N PRO A 518 -16.11 6.65 32.81
CA PRO A 518 -15.60 5.48 32.14
C PRO A 518 -15.85 5.60 30.62
N PRO A 519 -14.82 5.35 29.77
CA PRO A 519 -14.98 5.46 28.33
C PRO A 519 -15.97 4.43 27.77
N VAL A 520 -16.49 4.68 26.58
CA VAL A 520 -17.36 3.74 25.86
C VAL A 520 -16.51 3.10 24.78
N LEU A 521 -16.53 1.77 24.71
CA LEU A 521 -15.91 0.99 23.64
C LEU A 521 -17.01 0.43 22.74
N MET A 522 -16.90 0.69 21.44
CA MET A 522 -17.76 0.12 20.42
C MET A 522 -16.91 -0.53 19.33
N LEU A 523 -17.22 -1.78 18.98
CA LEU A 523 -16.62 -2.45 17.82
C LEU A 523 -17.44 -2.19 16.57
N GLY A 524 -16.77 -2.10 15.42
CA GLY A 524 -17.33 -1.87 14.08
C GLY A 524 -18.11 -3.07 13.50
N PHE A 525 -18.96 -3.70 14.31
CA PHE A 525 -19.89 -4.73 13.86
C PHE A 525 -21.12 -4.11 13.19
N ASN A 526 -20.87 -3.45 12.07
CA ASN A 526 -21.83 -2.62 11.35
C ASN A 526 -23.12 -3.34 10.94
N ARG A 527 -23.07 -4.66 10.71
CA ARG A 527 -24.23 -5.48 10.33
C ARG A 527 -25.37 -5.34 11.34
N ARG A 528 -25.04 -5.18 12.62
CA ARG A 528 -26.01 -4.95 13.70
C ARG A 528 -26.94 -3.79 13.37
N TYR A 529 -26.42 -2.74 12.73
CA TYR A 529 -27.11 -1.48 12.49
C TYR A 529 -27.80 -1.39 11.14
N SER A 530 -27.71 -2.44 10.30
CA SER A 530 -28.44 -2.51 9.05
C SER A 530 -29.95 -2.45 9.30
N SER A 531 -30.67 -1.67 8.50
CA SER A 531 -32.12 -1.62 8.54
C SER A 531 -32.77 -3.00 8.41
N THR A 532 -32.24 -3.90 7.55
CA THR A 532 -32.76 -5.27 7.39
C THR A 532 -32.59 -6.12 8.64
N VAL A 533 -31.47 -5.96 9.34
CA VAL A 533 -31.20 -6.67 10.59
C VAL A 533 -32.10 -6.16 11.71
N GLN A 534 -32.17 -4.83 11.90
CA GLN A 534 -33.04 -4.21 12.91
C GLN A 534 -34.50 -4.62 12.70
N TRP A 535 -34.99 -4.53 11.46
CA TRP A 535 -36.36 -4.93 11.10
C TRP A 535 -36.67 -6.39 11.41
N LEU A 536 -35.69 -7.29 11.20
CA LEU A 536 -35.86 -8.71 11.47
C LEU A 536 -35.80 -9.01 12.96
N ARG A 537 -34.81 -8.45 13.67
CA ARG A 537 -34.64 -8.60 15.12
C ARG A 537 -35.90 -8.18 15.88
N ASP A 538 -36.48 -7.03 15.52
CA ASP A 538 -37.69 -6.52 16.17
C ASP A 538 -38.87 -7.50 16.06
N ARG A 539 -38.92 -8.32 15.01
CA ARG A 539 -39.97 -9.34 14.80
C ARG A 539 -39.71 -10.63 15.58
N PHE A 540 -38.45 -10.96 15.81
CA PHE A 540 -38.05 -12.09 16.64
C PHE A 540 -37.97 -11.74 18.14
N SER A 541 -38.10 -10.47 18.52
CA SER A 541 -38.04 -10.00 19.91
C SER A 541 -38.97 -10.72 20.91
N ARG A 542 -40.02 -11.39 20.42
CA ARG A 542 -41.01 -12.14 21.22
C ARG A 542 -40.99 -13.65 20.97
N CYS A 543 -39.98 -14.16 20.26
CA CYS A 543 -39.89 -15.58 19.91
C CYS A 543 -39.84 -16.47 21.15
N GLY A 544 -39.13 -16.05 22.21
CA GLY A 544 -39.03 -16.74 23.51
C GLY A 544 -38.36 -18.12 23.47
N GLU A 545 -38.16 -18.68 22.28
CA GLU A 545 -37.60 -19.99 22.00
C GLU A 545 -36.21 -19.88 21.37
N PRO A 546 -35.31 -20.86 21.61
CA PRO A 546 -34.01 -20.92 20.94
C PRO A 546 -34.14 -20.95 19.42
N MET A 547 -33.19 -20.31 18.72
CA MET A 547 -33.23 -20.17 17.26
C MET A 547 -32.18 -21.04 16.56
N SER A 548 -32.47 -21.40 15.31
CA SER A 548 -31.51 -21.94 14.35
C SER A 548 -31.17 -20.88 13.31
N VAL A 549 -29.89 -20.55 13.15
CA VAL A 549 -29.42 -19.53 12.19
C VAL A 549 -28.50 -20.15 11.14
N HIS A 550 -28.80 -19.93 9.87
CA HIS A 550 -27.93 -20.31 8.75
C HIS A 550 -27.40 -19.04 8.08
N TYR A 551 -26.08 -18.95 7.94
CA TYR A 551 -25.40 -17.80 7.32
C TYR A 551 -24.50 -18.29 6.19
N THR A 552 -24.78 -17.87 4.97
CA THR A 552 -23.96 -18.18 3.79
C THR A 552 -23.23 -16.93 3.30
N VAL A 553 -21.92 -17.07 3.05
CA VAL A 553 -21.03 -15.98 2.62
C VAL A 553 -20.23 -16.40 1.40
N ASN A 554 -20.38 -15.64 0.31
CA ASN A 554 -19.62 -15.75 -0.93
C ASN A 554 -18.62 -14.58 -1.02
N ALA A 555 -17.42 -14.76 -0.49
CA ALA A 555 -16.44 -13.69 -0.33
C ALA A 555 -15.53 -13.48 -1.56
N GLY A 556 -15.39 -14.51 -2.41
CA GLY A 556 -14.44 -14.52 -3.53
C GLY A 556 -12.96 -14.66 -3.09
N PRO A 557 -12.05 -14.96 -4.02
CA PRO A 557 -10.65 -15.20 -3.70
C PRO A 557 -9.86 -13.91 -3.46
N LEU A 558 -8.79 -14.01 -2.66
CA LEU A 558 -7.73 -13.00 -2.55
C LEU A 558 -6.43 -13.51 -3.19
N PRO A 559 -5.56 -12.58 -3.65
CA PRO A 559 -4.17 -12.91 -3.98
C PRO A 559 -3.42 -13.50 -2.77
N LEU A 560 -2.55 -14.48 -2.98
CA LEU A 560 -1.80 -15.16 -1.91
C LEU A 560 -0.86 -14.21 -1.14
N ASP A 561 -0.45 -13.11 -1.75
CA ASP A 561 0.39 -12.05 -1.16
C ASP A 561 -0.42 -10.96 -0.43
N HIS A 562 -1.73 -11.16 -0.25
CA HIS A 562 -2.58 -10.19 0.43
C HIS A 562 -2.29 -10.15 1.94
N TRP A 563 -2.19 -8.94 2.51
CA TRP A 563 -1.89 -8.68 3.93
C TRP A 563 -2.80 -9.42 4.92
N THR A 564 -3.99 -9.84 4.52
CA THR A 564 -4.89 -10.65 5.37
C THR A 564 -4.26 -11.98 5.80
N TYR A 565 -3.40 -12.56 4.97
CA TYR A 565 -2.67 -13.80 5.28
C TYR A 565 -1.42 -13.55 6.11
N ASP A 566 -1.01 -12.29 6.30
CA ASP A 566 0.09 -11.98 7.19
C ASP A 566 -0.36 -12.25 8.66
N PRO A 567 0.36 -13.10 9.41
CA PRO A 567 -0.02 -13.43 10.78
C PRO A 567 0.01 -12.24 11.74
N GLU A 568 0.89 -11.26 11.50
CA GLU A 568 1.05 -10.08 12.36
C GLU A 568 0.09 -8.96 11.96
N GLU A 569 -0.19 -8.77 10.66
CA GLU A 569 -1.07 -7.68 10.21
C GLU A 569 -2.55 -8.08 10.07
N GLY A 570 -2.82 -9.32 9.67
CA GLY A 570 -4.11 -9.74 9.11
C GLY A 570 -4.86 -10.82 9.91
N GLY A 571 -4.16 -11.85 10.37
CA GLY A 571 -4.73 -12.96 11.17
C GLY A 571 -5.68 -13.90 10.42
N GLY A 572 -5.74 -13.83 9.10
CA GLY A 572 -6.59 -14.68 8.27
C GLY A 572 -8.07 -14.28 8.24
N ARG A 573 -8.86 -14.98 7.42
CA ARG A 573 -10.28 -14.63 7.19
C ARG A 573 -11.21 -15.00 8.32
N ILE A 574 -10.87 -16.01 9.12
CA ILE A 574 -11.69 -16.44 10.26
C ILE A 574 -11.72 -15.33 11.32
N ILE A 575 -10.54 -14.85 11.75
CA ILE A 575 -10.47 -13.74 12.70
C ILE A 575 -10.94 -12.44 12.01
N GLY A 576 -10.46 -12.18 10.80
CA GLY A 576 -10.66 -10.90 10.13
C GLY A 576 -12.06 -10.64 9.55
N GLU A 577 -12.79 -11.65 9.09
CA GLU A 577 -14.12 -11.49 8.48
C GLU A 577 -15.22 -12.29 9.17
N VAL A 578 -14.96 -13.56 9.54
CA VAL A 578 -15.98 -14.44 10.12
C VAL A 578 -16.50 -13.92 11.47
N CYS A 579 -15.72 -13.12 12.19
CA CYS A 579 -16.16 -12.40 13.37
C CYS A 579 -17.45 -11.59 13.15
N HIS A 580 -17.69 -11.01 11.96
CA HIS A 580 -18.94 -10.31 11.66
C HIS A 580 -20.17 -11.23 11.74
N PHE A 581 -20.01 -12.48 11.32
CA PHE A 581 -21.12 -13.43 11.20
C PHE A 581 -21.42 -14.06 12.56
N VAL A 582 -20.37 -14.37 13.32
CA VAL A 582 -20.49 -14.78 14.73
C VAL A 582 -21.17 -13.70 15.56
N ASP A 583 -20.78 -12.44 15.37
CA ASP A 583 -21.41 -11.29 16.01
C ASP A 583 -22.90 -11.16 15.66
N LEU A 584 -23.24 -11.27 14.37
CA LEU A 584 -24.64 -11.15 13.94
C LEU A 584 -25.50 -12.32 14.45
N VAL A 585 -24.96 -13.53 14.52
CA VAL A 585 -25.64 -14.68 15.13
C VAL A 585 -25.95 -14.39 16.60
N GLN A 586 -25.00 -13.83 17.36
CA GLN A 586 -25.24 -13.45 18.76
C GLN A 586 -26.31 -12.38 18.88
N LEU A 587 -26.32 -11.37 18.01
CA LEU A 587 -27.36 -10.34 18.02
C LEU A 587 -28.76 -10.94 17.75
N LEU A 588 -28.87 -11.83 16.76
CA LEU A 588 -30.16 -12.39 16.34
C LEU A 588 -30.72 -13.38 17.37
N THR A 589 -29.85 -14.16 18.00
CA THR A 589 -30.22 -15.14 19.04
C THR A 589 -30.36 -14.51 20.42
N GLY A 590 -29.67 -13.40 20.68
CA GLY A 590 -29.56 -12.83 22.03
C GLY A 590 -28.71 -13.69 22.98
N SER A 591 -27.89 -14.61 22.45
CA SER A 591 -27.12 -15.58 23.22
C SER A 591 -25.67 -15.68 22.73
N HIS A 592 -24.75 -16.14 23.57
CA HIS A 592 -23.33 -16.30 23.25
C HIS A 592 -22.99 -17.74 22.81
N PRO A 593 -21.99 -17.94 21.92
CA PRO A 593 -21.55 -19.28 21.55
C PRO A 593 -20.80 -19.93 22.72
N VAL A 594 -21.10 -21.20 22.99
CA VAL A 594 -20.45 -22.01 24.04
C VAL A 594 -19.63 -23.18 23.47
N ARG A 595 -19.87 -23.54 22.20
CA ARG A 595 -19.10 -24.56 21.50
C ARG A 595 -19.08 -24.29 20.00
N VAL A 596 -17.93 -24.51 19.39
CA VAL A 596 -17.66 -24.31 17.96
C VAL A 596 -17.12 -25.61 17.38
N HIS A 597 -17.56 -25.98 16.19
CA HIS A 597 -16.85 -26.95 15.36
C HIS A 597 -16.67 -26.37 13.96
N ALA A 598 -15.46 -26.44 13.42
CA ALA A 598 -15.11 -25.89 12.13
C ALA A 598 -14.40 -26.93 11.26
N GLU A 599 -14.70 -26.90 9.96
CA GLU A 599 -14.06 -27.76 8.96
C GLU A 599 -13.77 -26.94 7.69
N SER A 600 -12.62 -27.16 7.07
CA SER A 600 -12.17 -26.45 5.88
C SER A 600 -12.20 -27.33 4.64
N LEU A 601 -12.44 -26.72 3.48
CA LEU A 601 -12.27 -27.39 2.20
C LEU A 601 -10.80 -27.77 1.96
N SER A 602 -10.54 -29.01 1.56
CA SER A 602 -9.22 -29.44 1.06
C SER A 602 -9.05 -29.03 -0.41
N SER A 603 -8.17 -28.07 -0.69
CA SER A 603 -7.90 -27.60 -2.05
C SER A 603 -6.45 -27.14 -2.22
N ALA A 604 -5.89 -27.34 -3.42
CA ALA A 604 -4.60 -26.78 -3.81
C ALA A 604 -4.70 -25.32 -4.31
N GLY A 605 -5.91 -24.83 -4.61
CA GLY A 605 -6.13 -23.52 -5.23
C GLY A 605 -6.47 -22.39 -4.26
N TYR A 606 -6.72 -22.70 -2.99
CA TYR A 606 -7.16 -21.74 -1.98
C TYR A 606 -6.46 -22.01 -0.65
N ASP A 607 -6.32 -20.97 0.17
CA ASP A 607 -5.96 -21.16 1.57
C ASP A 607 -7.11 -21.94 2.26
N PRO A 608 -6.82 -22.99 3.06
CA PRO A 608 -7.86 -23.75 3.74
C PRO A 608 -8.77 -22.89 4.61
N THR A 609 -8.26 -21.80 5.18
CA THR A 609 -9.04 -20.88 6.04
C THR A 609 -9.98 -19.97 5.27
N ASP A 610 -9.92 -19.97 3.93
CA ASP A 610 -10.78 -19.18 3.05
C ASP A 610 -12.10 -19.88 2.68
N ASN A 611 -12.21 -21.18 2.95
CA ASN A 611 -13.40 -21.98 2.64
C ASN A 611 -13.72 -22.86 3.85
N VAL A 612 -14.55 -22.35 4.77
CA VAL A 612 -14.81 -22.96 6.06
C VAL A 612 -16.31 -23.10 6.33
N ALA A 613 -16.71 -24.26 6.82
CA ALA A 613 -18.01 -24.50 7.42
C ALA A 613 -17.86 -24.50 8.93
N ILE A 614 -18.65 -23.68 9.63
CA ILE A 614 -18.59 -23.52 11.09
C ILE A 614 -19.97 -23.79 11.67
N THR A 615 -20.03 -24.62 12.71
CA THR A 615 -21.24 -24.83 13.51
C THR A 615 -21.04 -24.30 14.92
N LEU A 616 -22.06 -23.62 15.44
CA LEU A 616 -22.07 -22.99 16.75
C LEU A 616 -23.19 -23.58 17.60
N LYS A 617 -22.89 -23.92 18.85
CA LYS A 617 -23.89 -24.13 19.89
C LYS A 617 -23.97 -22.87 20.74
N MET A 618 -25.18 -22.35 20.94
CA MET A 618 -25.45 -21.15 21.73
C MET A 618 -25.81 -21.53 23.18
N ALA A 619 -25.59 -20.60 24.12
CA ALA A 619 -25.82 -20.83 25.55
C ALA A 619 -27.31 -21.08 25.90
N ASP A 620 -28.23 -20.46 25.17
CA ASP A 620 -29.69 -20.64 25.30
C ASP A 620 -30.19 -21.98 24.71
N GLY A 621 -29.29 -22.78 24.14
CA GLY A 621 -29.63 -24.03 23.45
C GLY A 621 -29.80 -23.88 21.93
N GLY A 622 -29.76 -22.67 21.39
CA GLY A 622 -29.82 -22.40 19.96
C GLY A 622 -28.62 -22.96 19.20
N ILE A 623 -28.72 -22.95 17.87
CA ILE A 623 -27.65 -23.44 16.98
C ILE A 623 -27.46 -22.48 15.80
N ALA A 624 -26.25 -22.45 15.25
CA ALA A 624 -26.00 -21.75 14.01
C ALA A 624 -25.01 -22.49 13.11
N SER A 625 -25.12 -22.28 11.80
CA SER A 625 -24.14 -22.71 10.81
C SER A 625 -23.70 -21.54 9.94
N ILE A 626 -22.40 -21.32 9.82
CA ILE A 626 -21.79 -20.32 8.95
C ILE A 626 -21.03 -21.06 7.84
N SER A 627 -21.46 -20.88 6.60
CA SER A 627 -20.76 -21.38 5.40
C SER A 627 -20.05 -20.22 4.73
N TYR A 628 -18.73 -20.19 4.84
CA TYR A 628 -17.88 -19.15 4.27
C TYR A 628 -17.09 -19.72 3.10
N ALA A 629 -17.27 -19.18 1.90
CA ALA A 629 -16.62 -19.67 0.69
C ALA A 629 -15.95 -18.54 -0.11
N ALA A 630 -14.68 -18.72 -0.43
CA ALA A 630 -13.92 -17.86 -1.33
C ALA A 630 -13.97 -18.32 -2.79
N GLY A 631 -14.31 -19.59 -3.06
CA GLY A 631 -14.33 -20.15 -4.42
C GLY A 631 -15.55 -19.80 -5.28
N GLY A 632 -16.54 -19.05 -4.75
CA GLY A 632 -17.77 -18.74 -5.47
C GLY A 632 -17.64 -17.60 -6.49
N ASP A 633 -18.53 -17.61 -7.50
CA ASP A 633 -18.58 -16.55 -8.54
C ASP A 633 -19.11 -15.22 -7.96
N LYS A 634 -18.45 -14.11 -8.28
CA LYS A 634 -18.80 -12.76 -7.78
C LYS A 634 -20.12 -12.22 -8.33
N GLY A 635 -20.72 -12.86 -9.33
CA GLY A 635 -22.06 -12.59 -9.80
C GLY A 635 -23.16 -13.09 -8.85
N TYR A 636 -22.84 -14.00 -7.93
CA TYR A 636 -23.77 -14.45 -6.89
C TYR A 636 -23.75 -13.50 -5.68
N PRO A 637 -24.90 -13.19 -5.04
CA PRO A 637 -24.96 -12.30 -3.88
C PRO A 637 -24.00 -12.70 -2.75
N LYS A 638 -23.43 -11.70 -2.08
CA LYS A 638 -22.36 -11.92 -1.11
C LYS A 638 -22.84 -12.63 0.15
N GLU A 639 -23.95 -12.20 0.73
CA GLU A 639 -24.36 -12.62 2.07
C GLU A 639 -25.85 -12.99 2.13
N ARG A 640 -26.19 -14.11 2.78
CA ARG A 640 -27.58 -14.53 3.04
C ARG A 640 -27.69 -15.07 4.46
N VAL A 641 -28.73 -14.66 5.19
CA VAL A 641 -29.01 -15.10 6.56
C VAL A 641 -30.42 -15.65 6.64
N GLU A 642 -30.59 -16.82 7.25
CA GLU A 642 -31.87 -17.46 7.49
C GLU A 642 -32.01 -17.80 8.97
N VAL A 643 -33.13 -17.43 9.58
CA VAL A 643 -33.38 -17.56 11.02
C VAL A 643 -34.68 -18.34 11.23
N PHE A 644 -34.65 -19.39 12.04
CA PHE A 644 -35.79 -20.25 12.33
C PHE A 644 -36.01 -20.29 13.84
N GLY A 645 -37.24 -20.04 14.31
CA GLY A 645 -37.56 -20.08 15.74
C GLY A 645 -39.01 -19.69 16.01
N GLY A 646 -39.63 -20.26 17.04
CA GLY A 646 -40.99 -19.89 17.48
C GLY A 646 -42.07 -20.04 16.40
N GLY A 647 -41.91 -20.99 15.48
CA GLY A 647 -42.81 -21.18 14.32
C GLY A 647 -42.69 -20.10 13.22
N ALA A 648 -41.64 -19.27 13.28
CA ALA A 648 -41.34 -18.23 12.32
C ALA A 648 -40.05 -18.48 11.55
N VAL A 649 -39.97 -17.90 10.36
CA VAL A 649 -38.79 -17.93 9.48
C VAL A 649 -38.45 -16.52 9.02
N GLY A 650 -37.22 -16.10 9.28
CA GLY A 650 -36.62 -14.85 8.84
C GLY A 650 -35.61 -15.09 7.74
N VAL A 651 -35.54 -14.20 6.75
CA VAL A 651 -34.50 -14.22 5.72
C VAL A 651 -33.99 -12.82 5.49
N ILE A 652 -32.67 -12.62 5.48
CA ILE A 652 -31.99 -11.43 4.98
C ILE A 652 -31.23 -11.82 3.71
N ASP A 653 -31.48 -11.08 2.63
CA ASP A 653 -30.85 -11.30 1.34
C ASP A 653 -29.97 -10.10 0.97
N ASN A 654 -28.66 -10.31 1.11
CA ASN A 654 -27.57 -9.39 0.80
C ASN A 654 -27.76 -7.96 1.35
N PHE A 655 -28.43 -7.84 2.51
CA PHE A 655 -28.80 -6.57 3.14
C PHE A 655 -29.56 -5.60 2.22
N ARG A 656 -30.17 -6.13 1.15
CA ARG A 656 -31.04 -5.40 0.21
C ARG A 656 -32.51 -5.63 0.54
N SER A 657 -32.81 -6.78 1.11
CA SER A 657 -34.16 -7.13 1.51
C SER A 657 -34.18 -8.07 2.71
N ALA A 658 -35.32 -8.08 3.41
CA ALA A 658 -35.61 -9.02 4.46
C ALA A 658 -37.04 -9.54 4.31
N SER A 659 -37.30 -10.76 4.79
CA SER A 659 -38.63 -11.31 4.92
C SER A 659 -38.83 -12.01 6.25
N TYR A 660 -40.07 -12.07 6.71
CA TYR A 660 -40.48 -12.74 7.93
C TYR A 660 -41.80 -13.46 7.68
N THR A 661 -41.79 -14.78 7.82
CA THR A 661 -42.95 -15.66 7.64
C THR A 661 -43.34 -16.25 8.98
N HIS A 662 -44.60 -16.09 9.38
CA HIS A 662 -45.14 -16.67 10.61
C HIS A 662 -46.63 -16.97 10.39
N ARG A 663 -47.08 -18.17 10.81
CA ARG A 663 -48.47 -18.63 10.62
C ARG A 663 -48.97 -18.49 9.18
N GLY A 664 -48.14 -18.89 8.20
CA GLY A 664 -48.47 -18.84 6.78
C GLY A 664 -48.51 -17.44 6.15
N ARG A 665 -48.19 -16.37 6.89
CA ARG A 665 -48.17 -14.99 6.36
C ARG A 665 -46.74 -14.47 6.28
N THR A 666 -46.36 -13.95 5.12
CA THR A 666 -45.03 -13.36 4.88
C THR A 666 -45.09 -11.85 4.81
N ARG A 667 -44.27 -11.18 5.63
CA ARG A 667 -43.97 -9.75 5.54
C ARG A 667 -42.61 -9.57 4.87
N LYS A 668 -42.46 -8.54 4.04
CA LYS A 668 -41.20 -8.24 3.33
C LYS A 668 -40.79 -6.79 3.51
N MET A 669 -39.49 -6.54 3.48
CA MET A 669 -38.88 -5.22 3.36
C MET A 669 -37.86 -5.27 2.22
N LYS A 670 -37.87 -4.28 1.33
CA LYS A 670 -36.91 -4.17 0.23
C LYS A 670 -36.42 -2.73 0.10
N LEU A 671 -35.11 -2.56 0.06
CA LEU A 671 -34.46 -1.26 -0.05
C LEU A 671 -34.36 -0.84 -1.53
N ARG A 672 -34.48 0.47 -1.79
CA ARG A 672 -34.43 1.04 -3.15
C ARG A 672 -33.04 1.50 -3.58
N THR A 673 -32.16 1.81 -2.63
CA THR A 673 -30.88 2.50 -2.88
C THR A 673 -29.65 1.58 -2.86
N GLY A 674 -29.84 0.27 -2.81
CA GLY A 674 -28.77 -0.72 -2.70
C GLY A 674 -28.76 -1.45 -1.35
N PRO A 675 -27.69 -2.21 -1.06
CA PRO A 675 -27.54 -2.88 0.23
C PRO A 675 -27.24 -1.85 1.31
N ASP A 676 -27.87 -1.99 2.47
CA ASP A 676 -27.57 -1.19 3.67
C ASP A 676 -26.77 -2.03 4.65
N TRP A 677 -25.45 -1.80 4.66
CA TRP A 677 -24.54 -2.51 5.57
C TRP A 677 -24.55 -1.95 6.99
N GLY A 678 -25.20 -0.81 7.28
CA GLY A 678 -25.30 -0.26 8.64
C GLY A 678 -24.18 0.70 9.08
N HIS A 679 -23.15 0.96 8.26
CA HIS A 679 -22.01 1.81 8.64
C HIS A 679 -22.37 3.25 9.06
N ALA A 680 -23.31 3.89 8.37
CA ALA A 680 -23.73 5.23 8.77
C ALA A 680 -24.61 5.19 10.03
N ALA A 681 -25.32 4.08 10.25
CA ALA A 681 -26.21 3.91 11.39
C ALA A 681 -25.44 3.58 12.68
N GLU A 682 -24.33 2.84 12.59
CA GLU A 682 -23.46 2.55 13.74
C GLU A 682 -22.82 3.83 14.30
N VAL A 683 -22.30 4.71 13.43
CA VAL A 683 -21.73 6.01 13.83
C VAL A 683 -22.78 6.88 14.53
N ARG A 684 -24.02 6.92 14.00
CA ARG A 684 -25.13 7.65 14.61
C ARG A 684 -25.59 7.04 15.94
N ALA A 685 -25.49 5.72 16.10
CA ALA A 685 -25.82 5.08 17.36
C ALA A 685 -24.81 5.45 18.45
N LEU A 686 -23.51 5.36 18.13
CA LEU A 686 -22.45 5.77 19.04
C LEU A 686 -22.56 7.25 19.42
N THR A 687 -22.76 8.13 18.44
CA THR A 687 -22.87 9.57 18.69
C THR A 687 -24.03 9.89 19.62
N ARG A 688 -25.20 9.27 19.41
CA ARG A 688 -26.35 9.45 20.31
C ARG A 688 -26.10 8.88 21.69
N ALA A 689 -25.38 7.77 21.80
CA ALA A 689 -25.05 7.20 23.10
C ALA A 689 -24.18 8.15 23.93
N LEU A 690 -23.20 8.78 23.29
CA LEU A 690 -22.27 9.69 23.95
C LEU A 690 -22.85 11.08 24.22
N VAL A 691 -23.63 11.64 23.28
CA VAL A 691 -24.20 12.99 23.41
C VAL A 691 -25.49 12.99 24.22
N GLU A 692 -26.37 11.99 24.02
CA GLU A 692 -27.69 11.94 24.66
C GLU A 692 -27.75 11.00 25.88
N GLY A 693 -26.67 10.27 26.19
CA GLY A 693 -26.64 9.31 27.30
C GLY A 693 -27.49 8.05 27.08
N ARG A 694 -27.82 7.71 25.83
CA ARG A 694 -28.57 6.48 25.53
C ARG A 694 -27.64 5.26 25.57
N PRO A 695 -28.00 4.16 26.26
CA PRO A 695 -27.16 2.98 26.28
C PRO A 695 -27.08 2.34 24.88
N LEU A 696 -25.88 1.86 24.55
CA LEU A 696 -25.66 0.92 23.46
C LEU A 696 -26.26 -0.44 23.86
N ASN A 697 -26.75 -1.21 22.89
CA ASN A 697 -27.29 -2.55 23.15
C ASN A 697 -26.17 -3.62 23.18
N GLU A 698 -24.92 -3.18 23.06
CA GLU A 698 -23.72 -3.97 23.00
C GLU A 698 -23.08 -4.10 24.39
N THR A 699 -22.58 -5.29 24.69
CA THR A 699 -21.82 -5.58 25.90
C THR A 699 -20.38 -5.92 25.53
N PHE A 700 -19.43 -5.57 26.40
CA PHE A 700 -18.02 -5.88 26.20
C PHE A 700 -17.80 -7.39 26.15
N GLU A 701 -18.53 -8.13 26.98
CA GLU A 701 -18.56 -9.58 27.05
C GLU A 701 -18.97 -10.20 25.72
N GLY A 702 -19.93 -9.58 24.99
CA GLY A 702 -20.32 -10.04 23.67
C GLY A 702 -19.21 -9.87 22.62
N TYR A 703 -18.40 -8.81 22.73
CA TYR A 703 -17.25 -8.60 21.87
C TYR A 703 -16.12 -9.62 22.16
N VAL A 704 -15.86 -9.88 23.45
CA VAL A 704 -14.92 -10.91 23.91
C VAL A 704 -15.38 -12.29 23.43
N ALA A 705 -16.65 -12.65 23.63
CA ALA A 705 -17.24 -13.91 23.15
C ALA A 705 -17.07 -14.08 21.64
N THR A 706 -17.31 -13.02 20.85
CA THR A 706 -17.11 -13.05 19.39
C THR A 706 -15.67 -13.38 19.04
N THR A 707 -14.72 -12.65 19.62
CA THR A 707 -13.29 -12.82 19.36
C THR A 707 -12.82 -14.24 19.74
N LEU A 708 -13.14 -14.68 20.95
CA LEU A 708 -12.78 -16.02 21.44
C LEU A 708 -13.40 -17.14 20.60
N THR A 709 -14.61 -16.94 20.07
CA THR A 709 -15.26 -17.90 19.16
C THR A 709 -14.46 -18.06 17.87
N THR A 710 -13.90 -16.97 17.33
CA THR A 710 -13.04 -17.07 16.13
C THR A 710 -11.71 -17.77 16.41
N PHE A 711 -11.11 -17.58 17.59
CA PHE A 711 -9.93 -18.34 18.02
C PHE A 711 -10.26 -19.82 18.21
N ALA A 712 -11.42 -20.13 18.81
CA ALA A 712 -11.90 -21.50 18.97
C ALA A 712 -12.19 -22.17 17.62
N ALA A 713 -12.67 -21.44 16.62
CA ALA A 713 -12.85 -21.97 15.27
C ALA A 713 -11.51 -22.40 14.63
N GLN A 714 -10.46 -21.59 14.79
CA GLN A 714 -9.11 -21.95 14.31
C GLN A 714 -8.51 -23.13 15.10
N GLU A 715 -8.74 -23.20 16.42
CA GLU A 715 -8.36 -24.37 17.21
C GLU A 715 -9.09 -25.63 16.74
N SER A 716 -10.39 -25.51 16.48
CA SER A 716 -11.20 -26.62 15.99
C SER A 716 -10.70 -27.16 14.65
N LEU A 717 -10.29 -26.29 13.72
CA LEU A 717 -9.65 -26.69 12.47
C LEU A 717 -8.33 -27.42 12.70
N ARG A 718 -7.48 -26.91 13.61
CA ARG A 718 -6.17 -27.54 13.91
C ARG A 718 -6.33 -28.91 14.56
N GLN A 719 -7.29 -29.07 15.47
CA GLN A 719 -7.51 -30.31 16.21
C GLN A 719 -8.48 -31.29 15.54
N SER A 720 -9.23 -30.84 14.53
CA SER A 720 -10.34 -31.59 13.93
C SER A 720 -11.39 -32.05 14.96
N GLN A 721 -11.60 -31.25 16.02
CA GLN A 721 -12.53 -31.52 17.11
C GLN A 721 -13.29 -30.25 17.53
N PRO A 722 -14.47 -30.35 18.17
CA PRO A 722 -15.14 -29.17 18.71
C PRO A 722 -14.31 -28.46 19.79
N ALA A 723 -14.31 -27.14 19.79
CA ALA A 723 -13.61 -26.30 20.77
C ALA A 723 -14.60 -25.37 21.51
N ALA A 724 -14.29 -25.02 22.75
CA ALA A 724 -15.06 -24.06 23.54
C ALA A 724 -14.44 -22.66 23.44
N PRO A 725 -15.23 -21.60 23.21
CA PRO A 725 -14.79 -20.22 23.43
C PRO A 725 -14.51 -20.04 24.93
N GLY A 726 -13.23 -20.15 25.33
CA GLY A 726 -12.83 -20.08 26.73
C GLY A 726 -12.97 -18.67 27.30
N MET A 727 -14.19 -18.29 27.68
CA MET A 727 -14.46 -17.10 28.50
C MET A 727 -14.06 -17.43 29.94
N GLU A 728 -13.20 -16.63 30.55
CA GLU A 728 -13.01 -16.68 32.00
C GLU A 728 -14.33 -16.25 32.66
N GLN A 729 -14.76 -16.98 33.69
CA GLN A 729 -15.99 -16.70 34.44
C GLN A 729 -15.83 -15.54 35.40
#